data_AF-A0A0P1EWK0-F1
#
_entry.id   AF-A0A0P1EWK0-F1
#
_cell.length_a   1.000
_cell.length_b   1.000
_cell.length_c   1.000
_cell.angle_alpha   90.00
_cell.angle_beta   90.00
_cell.angle_gamma   90.00
#
_symmetry.space_group_name_H-M   'P 1'
#
loop_
_entity.id
_entity.type
_entity.pdbx_description
1 polymer ?
#
loop_
_entity_poly.entity_id
_entity_poly.type
_entity_poly.pdbx_seq_one_letter_code
_entity_poly.pdbx_strand_id
1 'polypeptide(L)'
;MPRIFSNRNRPLHAGALPTERLPKQRSVDLQAVPTMRALRFEGPKGSIIHAMAEHQAMLDAIRDGATNLAKSEIPAEPVARTDHFKAFATFCDATLVGVCRLGPEDHLANPIQNPEVATLAEALRTRQTKTLAAGIDLIMADLKESVSTPSGDMTHHRFALVFAYAQPRAPRADEAGTDWIKGAERHRSALLGAETATVLANYIRLLGWDARAHTESTSDVDLNRLAVASGIALWDGHALRHPFLPNGLALAAVTTTLELAPDVPLASSTVAAPGQAACDPYARRDFKDGAHPFETLKRVDQPTTYMDEPNIPRVPKRADLFARAQFGDMGPALQKAATGGYYVRKAAPSAAQRRALGAFVLLQDGTPSPVQADLPPQTASELIKATSYFLGVDAVGISRCPEWAWYSHDARGAEIDPPHDQAISMVIDQGYETMEGSSGDDWIAVAQSMRAYLRFSLLGGVVAAQIRALGYSAKAHTVMDGEVLQPPLLLLSGLGEVSRIGEVILNPFLGPRLKSGVVTTDMPLKHDQPIDFGMQSFCEACNKCARECPSGAITAGPKRMFNGYEIWKSDSQKCTTYRVTTPGGAMCGRCMKTCPWNLEGLFRDAAFRKVAMNVPKAAPILAKLDDTLGRGGLNSVKKWWWDLELSEAGSYHPTQHAVNARGLQKDLKIDHNDQTLAVYPAPLAAHPYPYPDPMDREAGIAAYKAMVPAKDHIAAVARGDESVLHRTRPIGESPVLPLVVRAVTPEAEGITTYTLRAPDGVPLPPWTPGAHIDLLIAPEYLRPYSLTGDPEDRSCYRIGVLREDAGRGGSKLLHRIFATGRQVYAARPINHFLLVPGAASVTLMAGGIGITPMIPMAHALHRAGTPFTLRYSGRSRAKMGFIPELQAAPWADQVRLHISDEGGRVDFKTALQYTENEHIYTCGSGVYMEAAMQAARNAGYPEDALHLEYFAVPEVEAAPRTPFTLRLSRSGRDIAVGADQVASDALNAAGVSVDVKCSDGLCGVCSCKVIAGNVDHRDFVLSAAQRQEAMILCQSRAVEPDGVIEIDL
;
A
#
# COMPACT_ATOMS: atom_id res chain seq x y z
N MET A 1 -25.22 -10.39 -23.75
CA MET A 1 -26.50 -9.65 -23.84
C MET A 1 -26.78 -8.99 -22.51
N PRO A 2 -27.38 -7.78 -22.46
CA PRO A 2 -27.72 -7.13 -21.20
C PRO A 2 -28.82 -7.90 -20.45
N ARG A 3 -28.82 -7.79 -19.11
CA ARG A 3 -29.85 -8.41 -18.26
C ARG A 3 -31.21 -7.75 -18.49
N ILE A 4 -32.28 -8.55 -18.55
CA ILE A 4 -33.65 -8.05 -18.68
C ILE A 4 -34.18 -7.58 -17.33
N PHE A 5 -33.95 -8.37 -16.28
CA PHE A 5 -34.42 -8.10 -14.92
C PHE A 5 -33.30 -7.58 -14.02
N SER A 6 -33.65 -6.64 -13.15
CA SER A 6 -32.76 -6.13 -12.12
C SER A 6 -32.59 -7.15 -11.00
N ASN A 7 -31.38 -7.24 -10.45
CA ASN A 7 -31.09 -8.05 -9.27
C ASN A 7 -31.12 -7.21 -7.98
N ARG A 8 -31.63 -5.97 -8.00
CA ARG A 8 -31.63 -5.04 -6.85
C ARG A 8 -32.13 -5.68 -5.55
N ASN A 9 -33.13 -6.57 -5.64
CA ASN A 9 -33.77 -7.23 -4.49
C ASN A 9 -33.23 -8.65 -4.21
N ARG A 10 -32.15 -9.07 -4.88
CA ARG A 10 -31.48 -10.35 -4.63
C ARG A 10 -30.26 -10.14 -3.74
N PRO A 11 -30.17 -10.77 -2.56
CA PRO A 11 -28.98 -10.67 -1.71
C PRO A 11 -27.77 -11.31 -2.38
N LEU A 12 -26.56 -10.85 -2.05
CA LEU A 12 -25.35 -11.29 -2.75
C LEU A 12 -25.00 -12.77 -2.49
N HIS A 13 -25.30 -13.29 -1.30
CA HIS A 13 -25.03 -14.69 -0.93
C HIS A 13 -25.83 -15.71 -1.77
N ALA A 14 -26.91 -15.28 -2.41
CA ALA A 14 -27.69 -16.12 -3.31
C ALA A 14 -27.02 -16.29 -4.70
N GLY A 15 -25.93 -15.56 -4.97
CA GLY A 15 -25.20 -15.64 -6.24
C GLY A 15 -25.97 -15.09 -7.43
N ALA A 16 -25.41 -15.23 -8.63
CA ALA A 16 -26.04 -14.77 -9.88
C ALA A 16 -27.05 -15.76 -10.48
N LEU A 17 -26.93 -17.05 -10.12
CA LEU A 17 -27.74 -18.14 -10.66
C LEU A 17 -28.84 -18.53 -9.65
N PRO A 18 -30.04 -18.92 -10.10
CA PRO A 18 -31.18 -19.23 -9.22
C PRO A 18 -31.08 -20.64 -8.62
N THR A 19 -29.98 -20.96 -7.95
CA THR A 19 -29.70 -22.30 -7.38
C THR A 19 -30.66 -22.69 -6.28
N GLU A 20 -31.29 -21.73 -5.61
CA GLU A 20 -32.33 -21.94 -4.62
C GLU A 20 -33.59 -22.61 -5.19
N ARG A 21 -33.75 -22.60 -6.52
CA ARG A 21 -34.88 -23.24 -7.22
C ARG A 21 -34.60 -24.68 -7.65
N LEU A 22 -33.36 -25.16 -7.50
CA LEU A 22 -32.99 -26.50 -7.90
C LEU A 22 -33.44 -27.52 -6.84
N PRO A 23 -33.99 -28.69 -7.24
CA PRO A 23 -34.31 -29.76 -6.32
C PRO A 23 -33.12 -30.20 -5.45
N LYS A 24 -33.37 -30.38 -4.16
CA LYS A 24 -32.37 -30.79 -3.14
C LYS A 24 -32.74 -32.15 -2.54
N GLN A 25 -31.75 -32.91 -2.09
CA GLN A 25 -31.96 -34.19 -1.41
C GLN A 25 -31.11 -34.31 -0.14
N ARG A 26 -31.61 -35.04 0.86
CA ARG A 26 -30.96 -35.11 2.19
C ARG A 26 -29.62 -35.84 2.19
N SER A 27 -29.45 -36.85 1.35
CA SER A 27 -28.23 -37.66 1.29
C SER A 27 -27.90 -38.00 -0.16
N VAL A 28 -26.62 -38.15 -0.44
CA VAL A 28 -26.07 -38.55 -1.74
C VAL A 28 -24.96 -39.56 -1.49
N ASP A 29 -24.82 -40.54 -2.37
CA ASP A 29 -23.72 -41.50 -2.30
C ASP A 29 -22.43 -40.83 -2.78
N LEU A 30 -21.57 -40.46 -1.83
CA LEU A 30 -20.26 -39.86 -2.10
C LEU A 30 -19.19 -40.92 -2.44
N GLN A 31 -19.41 -42.20 -2.12
CA GLN A 31 -18.45 -43.27 -2.45
C GLN A 31 -18.39 -43.52 -3.96
N ALA A 32 -19.50 -43.30 -4.67
CA ALA A 32 -19.56 -43.37 -6.12
C ALA A 32 -18.83 -42.21 -6.83
N VAL A 33 -18.45 -41.15 -6.12
CA VAL A 33 -17.76 -39.98 -6.70
C VAL A 33 -16.27 -40.31 -6.87
N PRO A 34 -15.70 -40.20 -8.08
CA PRO A 34 -14.29 -40.52 -8.29
C PRO A 34 -13.38 -39.51 -7.59
N THR A 35 -12.28 -40.01 -7.05
CA THR A 35 -11.27 -39.17 -6.39
C THR A 35 -10.74 -38.10 -7.32
N MET A 36 -10.61 -36.87 -6.82
CA MET A 36 -10.04 -35.78 -7.61
C MET A 36 -8.62 -36.11 -8.12
N ARG A 37 -8.28 -35.54 -9.27
CA ARG A 37 -6.93 -35.64 -9.86
C ARG A 37 -6.29 -34.27 -9.84
N ALA A 38 -4.96 -34.24 -9.68
CA ALA A 38 -4.18 -33.01 -9.74
C ALA A 38 -4.32 -32.35 -11.11
N LEU A 39 -4.67 -31.06 -11.13
CA LEU A 39 -4.56 -30.23 -12.32
C LEU A 39 -3.12 -29.71 -12.43
N ARG A 40 -2.40 -30.13 -13.47
CA ARG A 40 -1.04 -29.65 -13.76
C ARG A 40 -1.07 -28.50 -14.75
N PHE A 41 -0.27 -27.48 -14.50
CA PHE A 41 -0.11 -26.32 -15.39
C PHE A 41 0.99 -26.59 -16.44
N GLU A 42 0.87 -27.77 -17.04
CA GLU A 42 1.71 -28.28 -18.12
C GLU A 42 0.86 -28.28 -19.39
N GLY A 43 1.26 -27.55 -20.43
CA GLY A 43 0.51 -27.39 -21.66
C GLY A 43 1.41 -27.41 -22.89
N PRO A 44 0.85 -27.19 -24.09
CA PRO A 44 1.64 -27.02 -25.30
C PRO A 44 2.56 -25.80 -25.19
N LYS A 45 3.74 -25.86 -25.82
CA LYS A 45 4.64 -24.70 -25.90
C LYS A 45 3.92 -23.50 -26.50
N GLY A 46 4.03 -22.34 -25.85
CA GLY A 46 3.36 -21.10 -26.26
C GLY A 46 1.92 -20.94 -25.74
N SER A 47 1.38 -21.95 -25.03
CA SER A 47 0.09 -21.82 -24.35
C SER A 47 0.20 -20.95 -23.09
N ILE A 48 -0.89 -20.22 -22.80
CA ILE A 48 -1.04 -19.41 -21.58
C ILE A 48 -0.98 -20.26 -20.29
N ILE A 49 -1.20 -21.58 -20.39
CA ILE A 49 -1.13 -22.52 -19.26
C ILE A 49 0.21 -22.38 -18.52
N HIS A 50 1.33 -22.27 -19.25
CA HIS A 50 2.65 -22.11 -18.64
C HIS A 50 2.80 -20.76 -17.92
N ALA A 51 2.27 -19.68 -18.48
CA ALA A 51 2.34 -18.36 -17.86
C ALA A 51 1.50 -18.26 -16.56
N MET A 52 0.47 -19.11 -16.43
CA MET A 52 -0.32 -19.22 -15.19
C MET A 52 0.39 -20.02 -14.08
N ALA A 53 1.38 -20.86 -14.41
CA ALA A 53 1.98 -21.82 -13.49
C ALA A 53 2.60 -21.16 -12.24
N GLU A 54 3.42 -20.12 -12.41
CA GLU A 54 4.06 -19.43 -11.27
C GLU A 54 3.03 -18.71 -10.37
N HIS A 55 1.98 -18.15 -10.97
CA HIS A 55 0.93 -17.47 -10.22
C HIS A 55 0.07 -18.47 -9.42
N GLN A 56 -0.23 -19.62 -10.01
CA GLN A 56 -0.87 -20.73 -9.30
C GLN A 56 0.02 -21.23 -8.15
N ALA A 57 1.32 -21.43 -8.42
CA ALA A 57 2.29 -21.86 -7.42
C ALA A 57 2.40 -20.85 -6.26
N MET A 58 2.35 -19.55 -6.54
CA MET A 58 2.33 -18.50 -5.51
C MET A 58 1.09 -18.62 -4.62
N LEU A 59 -0.09 -18.81 -5.20
CA LEU A 59 -1.33 -18.98 -4.45
C LEU A 59 -1.32 -20.25 -3.60
N ASP A 60 -0.78 -21.34 -4.15
CA ASP A 60 -0.60 -22.61 -3.43
C ASP A 60 0.43 -22.47 -2.28
N ALA A 61 1.50 -21.69 -2.46
CA ALA A 61 2.52 -21.44 -1.44
C ALA A 61 1.98 -20.67 -0.23
N ILE A 62 0.97 -19.81 -0.44
CA ILE A 62 0.38 -18.97 0.62
C ILE A 62 -1.01 -19.46 1.05
N ARG A 63 -1.37 -20.71 0.68
CA ARG A 63 -2.66 -21.34 0.99
C ARG A 63 -2.91 -21.48 2.50
N ASP A 64 -1.85 -21.51 3.29
CA ASP A 64 -1.84 -21.65 4.74
C ASP A 64 -1.12 -20.47 5.43
N GLY A 65 -1.16 -20.40 6.76
CA GLY A 65 -0.43 -19.42 7.55
C GLY A 65 -0.84 -19.39 9.01
N ALA A 66 -0.22 -18.52 9.80
CA ALA A 66 -0.56 -18.36 11.20
C ALA A 66 -2.01 -17.88 11.40
N THR A 67 -2.70 -18.50 12.35
CA THR A 67 -4.02 -18.07 12.82
C THR A 67 -3.85 -16.99 13.90
N ASN A 68 -4.66 -15.93 13.82
CA ASN A 68 -4.64 -14.88 14.82
C ASN A 68 -5.09 -15.45 16.18
N LEU A 69 -4.24 -15.32 17.20
CA LEU A 69 -4.55 -15.82 18.54
C LEU A 69 -5.66 -15.01 19.21
N ALA A 70 -5.77 -13.73 18.87
CA ALA A 70 -6.87 -12.88 19.32
C ALA A 70 -8.10 -13.13 18.43
N LYS A 71 -9.14 -13.72 19.00
CA LYS A 71 -10.41 -13.93 18.28
C LYS A 71 -11.13 -12.62 18.05
N SER A 72 -11.69 -12.48 16.85
CA SER A 72 -12.53 -11.35 16.44
C SER A 72 -13.97 -11.56 16.89
N GLU A 73 -14.66 -10.46 17.16
CA GLU A 73 -16.09 -10.47 17.45
C GLU A 73 -16.89 -10.47 16.13
N ILE A 74 -17.46 -11.62 15.79
CA ILE A 74 -18.28 -11.86 14.59
C ILE A 74 -19.64 -12.44 15.00
N PRO A 75 -20.68 -12.38 14.15
CA PRO A 75 -21.99 -12.93 14.46
C PRO A 75 -21.94 -14.37 14.97
N ALA A 76 -22.75 -14.71 15.98
CA ALA A 76 -22.79 -16.04 16.60
C ALA A 76 -23.44 -17.10 15.68
N GLU A 77 -24.47 -16.70 14.93
CA GLU A 77 -25.30 -17.60 14.13
C GLU A 77 -24.56 -18.19 12.93
N PRO A 78 -24.47 -19.53 12.80
CA PRO A 78 -23.78 -20.17 11.67
C PRO A 78 -24.35 -19.79 10.30
N VAL A 79 -25.66 -19.53 10.20
CA VAL A 79 -26.30 -19.10 8.94
C VAL A 79 -25.81 -17.71 8.53
N ALA A 80 -25.72 -16.76 9.46
CA ALA A 80 -25.22 -15.41 9.17
C ALA A 80 -23.76 -15.42 8.70
N ARG A 81 -22.94 -16.32 9.27
CA ARG A 81 -21.56 -16.57 8.81
C ARG A 81 -21.56 -17.16 7.41
N THR A 82 -22.32 -18.24 7.17
CA THR A 82 -22.41 -18.87 5.85
C THR A 82 -22.81 -17.86 4.77
N ASP A 83 -23.84 -17.06 5.02
CA ASP A 83 -24.29 -16.04 4.06
C ASP A 83 -23.20 -14.99 3.80
N HIS A 84 -22.50 -14.53 4.84
CA HIS A 84 -21.39 -13.59 4.68
C HIS A 84 -20.28 -14.16 3.79
N PHE A 85 -19.81 -15.39 4.06
CA PHE A 85 -18.72 -15.99 3.29
C PHE A 85 -19.14 -16.38 1.88
N LYS A 86 -20.40 -16.79 1.66
CA LYS A 86 -20.96 -16.96 0.31
C LYS A 86 -20.96 -15.65 -0.45
N ALA A 87 -21.43 -14.56 0.17
CA ALA A 87 -21.42 -13.24 -0.43
C ALA A 87 -20.00 -12.74 -0.73
N PHE A 88 -19.01 -12.99 0.14
CA PHE A 88 -17.61 -12.65 -0.12
C PHE A 88 -17.08 -13.46 -1.32
N ALA A 89 -17.29 -14.77 -1.35
CA ALA A 89 -16.85 -15.58 -2.48
C ALA A 89 -17.50 -15.15 -3.81
N THR A 90 -18.81 -14.84 -3.81
CA THR A 90 -19.49 -14.23 -4.97
C THR A 90 -18.94 -12.85 -5.32
N PHE A 91 -18.61 -12.03 -4.32
CA PHE A 91 -17.93 -10.75 -4.53
C PHE A 91 -16.58 -10.98 -5.22
N CYS A 92 -15.85 -12.05 -4.92
CA CYS A 92 -14.63 -12.46 -5.63
C CYS A 92 -14.86 -13.16 -6.99
N ASP A 93 -16.09 -13.19 -7.50
CA ASP A 93 -16.55 -13.79 -8.77
C ASP A 93 -16.75 -15.30 -8.79
N ALA A 94 -16.82 -15.96 -7.62
CA ALA A 94 -17.21 -17.37 -7.57
C ALA A 94 -18.60 -17.54 -8.19
N THR A 95 -18.71 -18.45 -9.17
CA THR A 95 -19.97 -18.64 -9.90
C THR A 95 -21.01 -19.35 -9.04
N LEU A 96 -20.56 -20.32 -8.25
CA LEU A 96 -21.36 -21.06 -7.26
C LEU A 96 -20.58 -21.18 -5.96
N VAL A 97 -21.29 -21.14 -4.84
CA VAL A 97 -20.72 -21.30 -3.51
C VAL A 97 -21.64 -22.17 -2.68
N GLY A 98 -21.05 -23.09 -1.92
CA GLY A 98 -21.77 -24.02 -1.05
C GLY A 98 -20.92 -24.40 0.15
N VAL A 99 -21.56 -24.88 1.20
CA VAL A 99 -20.91 -25.32 2.43
C VAL A 99 -21.26 -26.78 2.71
N CYS A 100 -20.32 -27.58 3.15
CA CYS A 100 -20.58 -28.91 3.67
C CYS A 100 -19.81 -29.18 4.98
N ARG A 101 -20.20 -30.24 5.67
CA ARG A 101 -19.40 -30.80 6.76
C ARG A 101 -18.22 -31.57 6.17
N LEU A 102 -17.08 -31.50 6.83
CA LEU A 102 -15.87 -32.25 6.50
C LEU A 102 -15.78 -33.48 7.42
N GLY A 103 -15.69 -34.66 6.84
CA GLY A 103 -15.46 -35.92 7.55
C GLY A 103 -14.12 -36.58 7.18
N PRO A 104 -13.70 -37.62 7.92
CA PRO A 104 -12.45 -38.35 7.66
C PRO A 104 -12.33 -38.90 6.22
N GLU A 105 -13.45 -39.36 5.65
CA GLU A 105 -13.55 -39.91 4.29
C GLU A 105 -13.37 -38.86 3.18
N ASP A 106 -13.35 -37.57 3.52
CA ASP A 106 -13.14 -36.49 2.56
C ASP A 106 -11.67 -36.10 2.45
N HIS A 107 -10.80 -36.62 3.33
CA HIS A 107 -9.36 -36.44 3.24
C HIS A 107 -8.76 -37.33 2.16
N LEU A 108 -7.86 -36.78 1.37
CA LEU A 108 -7.10 -37.57 0.41
C LEU A 108 -6.09 -38.44 1.16
N ALA A 109 -6.06 -39.73 0.84
CA ALA A 109 -5.04 -40.64 1.38
C ALA A 109 -3.61 -40.18 1.04
N ASN A 110 -3.44 -39.57 -0.13
CA ASN A 110 -2.21 -38.90 -0.53
C ASN A 110 -2.55 -37.46 -0.94
N PRO A 111 -2.19 -36.44 -0.13
CA PRO A 111 -2.39 -35.04 -0.49
C PRO A 111 -1.75 -34.70 -1.83
N ILE A 112 -2.46 -33.92 -2.64
CA ILE A 112 -1.97 -33.37 -3.90
C ILE A 112 -1.09 -32.17 -3.59
N GLN A 113 0.12 -32.15 -4.17
CA GLN A 113 1.06 -31.03 -4.06
C GLN A 113 1.45 -30.50 -5.43
N ASN A 114 1.56 -29.18 -5.55
CA ASN A 114 2.13 -28.50 -6.70
C ASN A 114 3.66 -28.44 -6.58
N PRO A 115 4.42 -29.11 -7.47
CA PRO A 115 5.88 -29.16 -7.38
C PRO A 115 6.55 -27.78 -7.55
N GLU A 116 5.92 -26.85 -8.29
CA GLU A 116 6.46 -25.51 -8.56
C GLU A 116 6.57 -24.62 -7.30
N VAL A 117 5.84 -24.97 -6.23
CA VAL A 117 5.89 -24.24 -4.95
C VAL A 117 7.31 -24.26 -4.36
N ALA A 118 8.03 -25.38 -4.50
CA ALA A 118 9.39 -25.51 -3.96
C ALA A 118 10.37 -24.55 -4.66
N THR A 119 10.26 -24.39 -5.98
CA THR A 119 11.07 -23.46 -6.76
C THR A 119 10.82 -22.01 -6.35
N LEU A 120 9.55 -21.65 -6.17
CA LEU A 120 9.14 -20.30 -5.79
C LEU A 120 9.52 -19.92 -4.35
N ALA A 121 9.57 -20.91 -3.45
CA ALA A 121 9.93 -20.69 -2.05
C ALA A 121 11.34 -20.10 -1.86
N GLU A 122 12.29 -20.41 -2.74
CA GLU A 122 13.62 -19.80 -2.73
C GLU A 122 13.57 -18.32 -3.15
N ALA A 123 12.79 -18.01 -4.19
CA ALA A 123 12.62 -16.63 -4.65
C ALA A 123 11.95 -15.75 -3.59
N LEU A 124 10.95 -16.28 -2.87
CA LEU A 124 10.31 -15.60 -1.74
C LEU A 124 11.28 -15.30 -0.60
N ARG A 125 12.24 -16.18 -0.33
CA ARG A 125 13.23 -16.00 0.74
C ARG A 125 14.26 -14.92 0.40
N THR A 126 14.69 -14.85 -0.86
CA THR A 126 15.86 -14.06 -1.27
C THR A 126 15.54 -12.71 -1.90
N ARG A 127 14.40 -12.55 -2.60
CA ARG A 127 14.09 -11.30 -3.32
C ARG A 127 13.69 -10.16 -2.37
N GLN A 128 14.03 -8.93 -2.79
CA GLN A 128 13.64 -7.69 -2.13
C GLN A 128 12.81 -6.84 -3.08
N THR A 129 11.75 -6.22 -2.55
CA THR A 129 10.86 -5.36 -3.34
C THR A 129 11.40 -3.93 -3.39
N LYS A 130 11.19 -3.23 -4.52
CA LYS A 130 11.62 -1.84 -4.73
C LYS A 130 10.51 -0.81 -4.49
N THR A 131 9.49 -1.10 -3.67
CA THR A 131 8.27 -0.28 -3.59
C THR A 131 8.11 0.50 -2.29
N LEU A 132 7.40 1.63 -2.34
CA LEU A 132 6.93 2.42 -1.18
C LEU A 132 5.55 1.98 -0.68
N ALA A 133 4.94 0.97 -1.30
CA ALA A 133 3.61 0.51 -0.92
C ALA A 133 3.54 0.24 0.58
N ALA A 134 2.56 0.85 1.25
CA ALA A 134 2.46 0.79 2.69
C ALA A 134 2.53 -0.66 3.19
N GLY A 135 3.19 -0.89 4.32
CA GLY A 135 3.27 -2.20 4.97
C GLY A 135 3.83 -3.34 4.12
N ILE A 136 4.43 -3.10 2.94
CA ILE A 136 4.96 -4.16 2.08
C ILE A 136 5.99 -5.02 2.81
N ASP A 137 6.84 -4.39 3.63
CA ASP A 137 7.86 -5.08 4.42
C ASP A 137 7.27 -6.11 5.39
N LEU A 138 6.14 -5.78 6.02
CA LEU A 138 5.43 -6.70 6.90
C LEU A 138 4.83 -7.86 6.09
N ILE A 139 4.23 -7.58 4.94
CA ILE A 139 3.67 -8.62 4.07
C ILE A 139 4.78 -9.57 3.61
N MET A 140 5.92 -9.04 3.15
CA MET A 140 7.06 -9.85 2.72
C MET A 140 7.63 -10.69 3.86
N ALA A 141 7.70 -10.15 5.08
CA ALA A 141 8.10 -10.91 6.26
C ALA A 141 7.13 -12.07 6.55
N ASP A 142 5.83 -11.77 6.58
CA ASP A 142 4.78 -12.78 6.82
C ASP A 142 4.79 -13.87 5.74
N LEU A 143 5.04 -13.51 4.48
CA LEU A 143 5.16 -14.45 3.36
C LEU A 143 6.38 -15.37 3.52
N LYS A 144 7.54 -14.81 3.90
CA LYS A 144 8.77 -15.60 4.15
C LYS A 144 8.57 -16.59 5.30
N GLU A 145 7.95 -16.16 6.39
CA GLU A 145 7.63 -17.01 7.53
C GLU A 145 6.65 -18.12 7.13
N SER A 146 5.61 -17.79 6.37
CA SER A 146 4.59 -18.74 5.91
C SER A 146 5.18 -19.86 5.06
N VAL A 147 6.09 -19.52 4.14
CA VAL A 147 6.70 -20.51 3.24
C VAL A 147 7.82 -21.31 3.91
N SER A 148 8.41 -20.77 4.98
CA SER A 148 9.43 -21.46 5.78
C SER A 148 8.83 -22.39 6.84
N THR A 149 7.52 -22.27 7.11
CA THR A 149 6.83 -23.07 8.12
C THR A 149 6.07 -24.21 7.45
N PRO A 150 6.34 -25.49 7.80
CA PRO A 150 5.56 -26.62 7.29
C PRO A 150 4.07 -26.45 7.63
N SER A 151 3.19 -26.82 6.70
CA SER A 151 1.74 -26.84 6.96
C SER A 151 1.41 -27.76 8.13
N GLY A 152 0.60 -27.27 9.07
CA GLY A 152 0.18 -28.05 10.25
C GLY A 152 -0.80 -29.18 9.93
N ASP A 153 -1.19 -29.94 10.95
CA ASP A 153 -2.34 -30.85 10.86
C ASP A 153 -3.64 -30.06 10.61
N MET A 154 -4.62 -30.66 9.93
CA MET A 154 -5.97 -30.10 9.76
C MET A 154 -7.08 -31.11 10.09
N THR A 155 -6.76 -32.27 10.66
CA THR A 155 -7.79 -33.26 11.03
C THR A 155 -8.83 -32.73 12.03
N HIS A 156 -8.60 -31.57 12.65
CA HIS A 156 -9.54 -30.83 13.50
C HIS A 156 -10.51 -29.91 12.74
N HIS A 157 -10.33 -29.70 11.43
CA HIS A 157 -11.29 -28.95 10.60
C HIS A 157 -12.61 -29.73 10.47
N ARG A 158 -13.74 -29.02 10.45
CA ARG A 158 -15.10 -29.64 10.46
C ARG A 158 -16.03 -29.15 9.37
N PHE A 159 -15.66 -28.05 8.70
CA PHE A 159 -16.47 -27.42 7.67
C PHE A 159 -15.61 -27.13 6.45
N ALA A 160 -16.23 -27.21 5.27
CA ALA A 160 -15.64 -26.80 4.02
C ALA A 160 -16.56 -25.81 3.29
N LEU A 161 -16.02 -24.66 2.95
CA LEU A 161 -16.62 -23.70 2.03
C LEU A 161 -16.08 -24.00 0.63
N VAL A 162 -16.94 -24.42 -0.28
CA VAL A 162 -16.59 -24.91 -1.62
C VAL A 162 -17.02 -23.87 -2.66
N PHE A 163 -16.20 -23.67 -3.67
CA PHE A 163 -16.43 -22.73 -4.76
C PHE A 163 -16.35 -23.46 -6.09
N ALA A 164 -17.22 -23.08 -7.03
CA ALA A 164 -17.05 -23.43 -8.44
C ALA A 164 -16.95 -22.18 -9.30
N TYR A 165 -15.97 -22.20 -10.21
CA TYR A 165 -15.80 -21.23 -11.27
C TYR A 165 -16.22 -21.86 -12.59
N ALA A 166 -17.13 -21.19 -13.31
CA ALA A 166 -17.56 -21.62 -14.63
C ALA A 166 -16.40 -21.55 -15.62
N GLN A 167 -16.27 -22.62 -16.42
CA GLN A 167 -15.35 -22.62 -17.54
C GLN A 167 -15.88 -21.68 -18.65
N PRO A 168 -15.03 -20.82 -19.23
CA PRO A 168 -15.40 -20.06 -20.41
C PRO A 168 -15.74 -21.02 -21.57
N ARG A 169 -16.43 -20.55 -22.60
CA ARG A 169 -16.58 -21.36 -23.81
C ARG A 169 -15.21 -21.67 -24.40
N ALA A 170 -15.09 -22.83 -25.04
CA ALA A 170 -13.93 -23.13 -25.86
C ALA A 170 -13.80 -22.10 -27.01
N PRO A 171 -12.58 -21.71 -27.40
CA PRO A 171 -12.36 -20.95 -28.64
C PRO A 171 -12.94 -21.66 -29.86
N ARG A 172 -13.53 -20.92 -30.81
CA ARG A 172 -13.91 -21.51 -32.10
C ARG A 172 -12.66 -21.82 -32.92
N ALA A 173 -12.75 -22.80 -33.82
CA ALA A 173 -11.60 -23.26 -34.60
C ALA A 173 -10.98 -22.15 -35.48
N ASP A 174 -11.80 -21.24 -35.96
CA ASP A 174 -11.48 -20.10 -36.83
C ASP A 174 -11.41 -18.75 -36.09
N GLU A 175 -11.42 -18.77 -34.76
CA GLU A 175 -11.44 -17.54 -33.96
C GLU A 175 -10.05 -16.90 -33.84
N ALA A 176 -9.92 -15.68 -34.35
CA ALA A 176 -8.66 -14.94 -34.36
C ALA A 176 -8.14 -14.65 -32.94
N GLY A 177 -6.82 -14.75 -32.77
CA GLY A 177 -6.14 -14.41 -31.51
C GLY A 177 -6.30 -15.44 -30.39
N THR A 178 -6.76 -16.66 -30.66
CA THR A 178 -7.08 -17.64 -29.60
C THR A 178 -6.02 -18.72 -29.39
N ASP A 179 -4.89 -18.67 -30.10
CA ASP A 179 -3.91 -19.76 -30.08
C ASP A 179 -3.30 -20.00 -28.70
N TRP A 180 -3.11 -18.98 -27.88
CA TRP A 180 -2.57 -19.14 -26.51
C TRP A 180 -3.55 -19.81 -25.55
N ILE A 181 -4.86 -19.68 -25.78
CA ILE A 181 -5.90 -20.04 -24.80
C ILE A 181 -6.60 -21.39 -25.08
N LYS A 182 -6.31 -22.03 -26.22
CA LYS A 182 -6.87 -23.35 -26.58
C LYS A 182 -6.54 -24.38 -25.50
N GLY A 183 -7.56 -25.00 -24.91
CA GLY A 183 -7.41 -26.04 -23.88
C GLY A 183 -7.10 -25.52 -22.47
N ALA A 184 -7.13 -24.21 -22.25
CA ALA A 184 -6.82 -23.58 -20.96
C ALA A 184 -8.06 -23.28 -20.09
N GLU A 185 -9.26 -23.69 -20.51
CA GLU A 185 -10.55 -23.28 -19.92
C GLU A 185 -10.64 -23.66 -18.43
N ARG A 186 -10.22 -24.89 -18.11
CA ARG A 186 -10.18 -25.38 -16.73
C ARG A 186 -9.08 -24.69 -15.91
N HIS A 187 -7.87 -24.54 -16.44
CA HIS A 187 -6.75 -23.88 -15.75
C HIS A 187 -7.07 -22.43 -15.39
N ARG A 188 -7.65 -21.67 -16.32
CA ARG A 188 -8.12 -20.32 -16.08
C ARG A 188 -9.11 -20.27 -14.91
N SER A 189 -10.07 -21.19 -14.89
CA SER A 189 -11.11 -21.23 -13.85
C SER A 189 -10.55 -21.67 -12.50
N ALA A 190 -9.62 -22.63 -12.50
CA ALA A 190 -8.91 -23.09 -11.32
C ALA A 190 -8.05 -21.98 -10.69
N LEU A 191 -7.39 -21.16 -11.52
CA LEU A 191 -6.56 -20.04 -11.06
C LEU A 191 -7.39 -18.99 -10.30
N LEU A 192 -8.57 -18.62 -10.81
CA LEU A 192 -9.49 -17.70 -10.12
C LEU A 192 -10.08 -18.30 -8.83
N GLY A 193 -10.36 -19.62 -8.86
CA GLY A 193 -10.74 -20.38 -7.67
C GLY A 193 -9.67 -20.36 -6.59
N ALA A 194 -8.41 -20.53 -6.98
CA ALA A 194 -7.26 -20.47 -6.07
C ALA A 194 -7.09 -19.07 -5.44
N GLU A 195 -7.24 -18.00 -6.22
CA GLU A 195 -7.22 -16.62 -5.70
C GLU A 195 -8.26 -16.45 -4.58
N THR A 196 -9.49 -16.89 -4.85
CA THR A 196 -10.61 -16.78 -3.91
C THR A 196 -10.39 -17.60 -2.65
N ALA A 197 -10.01 -18.88 -2.79
CA ALA A 197 -9.79 -19.77 -1.66
C ALA A 197 -8.68 -19.23 -0.74
N THR A 198 -7.57 -18.78 -1.32
CA THR A 198 -6.44 -18.21 -0.57
C THR A 198 -6.84 -16.94 0.18
N VAL A 199 -7.60 -16.04 -0.45
CA VAL A 199 -8.10 -14.82 0.21
C VAL A 199 -9.05 -15.16 1.36
N LEU A 200 -10.02 -16.05 1.16
CA LEU A 200 -10.98 -16.40 2.21
C LEU A 200 -10.34 -17.21 3.35
N ALA A 201 -9.41 -18.11 3.08
CA ALA A 201 -8.66 -18.81 4.13
C ALA A 201 -7.87 -17.81 4.98
N ASN A 202 -7.22 -16.83 4.34
CA ASN A 202 -6.53 -15.76 5.06
C ASN A 202 -7.49 -14.89 5.87
N TYR A 203 -8.67 -14.59 5.33
CA TYR A 203 -9.69 -13.81 6.04
C TYR A 203 -10.16 -14.53 7.31
N ILE A 204 -10.43 -15.83 7.25
CA ILE A 204 -10.85 -16.62 8.42
C ILE A 204 -9.73 -16.68 9.49
N ARG A 205 -8.46 -16.85 9.08
CA ARG A 205 -7.32 -16.82 9.99
C ARG A 205 -7.11 -15.47 10.66
N LEU A 206 -7.32 -14.36 9.92
CA LEU A 206 -7.29 -13.00 10.49
C LEU A 206 -8.38 -12.80 11.55
N LEU A 207 -9.55 -13.43 11.36
CA LEU A 207 -10.63 -13.40 12.33
C LEU A 207 -10.34 -14.26 13.58
N GLY A 208 -9.37 -15.18 13.52
CA GLY A 208 -8.93 -16.00 14.65
C GLY A 208 -9.45 -17.44 14.65
N TRP A 209 -9.81 -17.97 13.48
CA TRP A 209 -10.12 -19.38 13.28
C TRP A 209 -9.16 -20.01 12.31
N ASP A 210 -8.80 -21.27 12.57
CA ASP A 210 -7.91 -21.99 11.69
C ASP A 210 -8.60 -22.31 10.36
N ALA A 211 -7.87 -22.13 9.26
CA ALA A 211 -8.39 -22.32 7.91
C ALA A 211 -7.28 -22.56 6.90
N ARG A 212 -7.55 -23.42 5.90
CA ARG A 212 -6.63 -23.76 4.82
C ARG A 212 -7.33 -23.70 3.47
N ALA A 213 -6.69 -23.09 2.48
CA ALA A 213 -7.18 -23.07 1.10
C ALA A 213 -6.80 -24.36 0.36
N HIS A 214 -7.66 -24.84 -0.53
CA HIS A 214 -7.48 -26.05 -1.34
C HIS A 214 -7.78 -25.73 -2.80
N THR A 215 -6.88 -26.13 -3.68
CA THR A 215 -6.92 -25.87 -5.13
C THR A 215 -6.84 -27.19 -5.90
N GLU A 216 -7.17 -27.19 -7.19
CA GLU A 216 -7.02 -28.42 -8.00
C GLU A 216 -5.55 -28.83 -8.19
N SER A 217 -4.60 -27.92 -7.97
CA SER A 217 -3.16 -28.18 -8.05
C SER A 217 -2.52 -28.55 -6.70
N THR A 218 -3.15 -28.18 -5.57
CA THR A 218 -2.68 -28.46 -4.21
C THR A 218 -3.85 -28.62 -3.24
N SER A 219 -4.09 -29.84 -2.74
CA SER A 219 -5.19 -30.13 -1.81
C SER A 219 -4.93 -31.36 -0.94
N ASP A 220 -5.38 -31.29 0.31
CA ASP A 220 -5.40 -32.41 1.24
C ASP A 220 -6.77 -33.10 1.35
N VAL A 221 -7.80 -32.52 0.72
CA VAL A 221 -9.19 -33.01 0.72
C VAL A 221 -9.68 -33.20 -0.70
N ASP A 222 -10.67 -34.08 -0.89
CA ASP A 222 -11.21 -34.41 -2.20
C ASP A 222 -12.29 -33.40 -2.63
N LEU A 223 -11.88 -32.45 -3.48
CA LEU A 223 -12.77 -31.40 -3.98
C LEU A 223 -13.99 -31.95 -4.74
N ASN A 224 -13.88 -33.11 -5.40
CA ASN A 224 -15.01 -33.70 -6.11
C ASN A 224 -16.13 -34.08 -5.15
N ARG A 225 -15.77 -34.76 -4.06
CA ARG A 225 -16.71 -35.16 -3.00
C ARG A 225 -17.33 -33.96 -2.32
N LEU A 226 -16.51 -32.96 -1.97
CA LEU A 226 -16.98 -31.73 -1.33
C LEU A 226 -17.95 -30.94 -2.23
N ALA A 227 -17.72 -30.91 -3.55
CA ALA A 227 -18.62 -30.23 -4.49
C ALA A 227 -20.01 -30.90 -4.57
N VAL A 228 -20.07 -32.22 -4.50
CA VAL A 228 -21.34 -32.97 -4.47
C VAL A 228 -22.03 -32.79 -3.12
N ALA A 229 -21.28 -32.91 -2.02
CA ALA A 229 -21.80 -32.77 -0.65
C ALA A 229 -22.37 -31.37 -0.37
N SER A 230 -21.74 -30.32 -0.91
CA SER A 230 -22.19 -28.93 -0.76
C SER A 230 -23.30 -28.53 -1.74
N GLY A 231 -23.68 -29.42 -2.66
CA GLY A 231 -24.71 -29.14 -3.67
C GLY A 231 -24.28 -28.15 -4.76
N ILE A 232 -22.98 -28.05 -5.03
CA ILE A 232 -22.39 -27.26 -6.13
C ILE A 232 -22.29 -28.08 -7.42
N ALA A 233 -22.18 -29.40 -7.32
CA ALA A 233 -22.10 -30.30 -8.47
C ALA A 233 -22.97 -31.55 -8.26
N LEU A 234 -23.28 -32.19 -9.38
CA LEU A 234 -23.90 -33.51 -9.47
C LEU A 234 -22.85 -34.47 -10.03
N TRP A 235 -22.84 -35.71 -9.51
CA TRP A 235 -22.21 -36.83 -10.17
C TRP A 235 -23.26 -37.61 -10.95
N ASP A 236 -23.10 -37.72 -12.26
CA ASP A 236 -24.05 -38.42 -13.15
C ASP A 236 -23.57 -39.81 -13.59
N GLY A 237 -22.48 -40.30 -13.01
CA GLY A 237 -21.81 -41.55 -13.39
C GLY A 237 -20.68 -41.37 -14.41
N HIS A 238 -20.56 -40.20 -15.03
CA HIS A 238 -19.53 -39.91 -16.03
C HIS A 238 -18.65 -38.72 -15.65
N ALA A 239 -19.26 -37.60 -15.25
CA ALA A 239 -18.54 -36.38 -14.92
C ALA A 239 -19.23 -35.59 -13.80
N LEU A 240 -18.46 -34.73 -13.14
CA LEU A 240 -19.05 -33.67 -12.31
C LEU A 240 -19.65 -32.60 -13.21
N ARG A 241 -20.91 -32.26 -12.97
CA ARG A 241 -21.63 -31.25 -13.73
C ARG A 241 -22.51 -30.39 -12.85
N HIS A 242 -22.82 -29.18 -13.32
CA HIS A 242 -23.88 -28.36 -12.75
C HIS A 242 -24.87 -27.95 -13.84
N PRO A 243 -26.20 -28.00 -13.60
CA PRO A 243 -27.21 -27.75 -14.63
C PRO A 243 -27.09 -26.39 -15.34
N PHE A 244 -26.57 -25.38 -14.65
CA PHE A 244 -26.41 -24.03 -15.22
C PHE A 244 -25.02 -23.78 -15.84
N LEU A 245 -24.08 -24.73 -15.74
CA LEU A 245 -22.68 -24.60 -16.19
C LEU A 245 -22.34 -25.65 -17.25
N PRO A 246 -22.85 -25.51 -18.49
CA PRO A 246 -22.71 -26.53 -19.53
C PRO A 246 -21.27 -26.73 -20.03
N ASN A 247 -20.41 -25.72 -19.89
CA ASN A 247 -19.01 -25.79 -20.30
C ASN A 247 -18.10 -26.46 -19.26
N GLY A 248 -18.65 -26.83 -18.10
CA GLY A 248 -17.88 -27.39 -16.98
C GLY A 248 -17.55 -26.37 -15.90
N LEU A 249 -16.86 -26.86 -14.87
CA LEU A 249 -16.47 -26.10 -13.69
C LEU A 249 -15.05 -26.46 -13.26
N ALA A 250 -14.38 -25.54 -12.57
CA ALA A 250 -13.19 -25.83 -11.76
C ALA A 250 -13.50 -25.56 -10.29
N LEU A 251 -12.87 -26.33 -9.41
CA LEU A 251 -13.17 -26.34 -7.97
C LEU A 251 -12.06 -25.74 -7.13
N ALA A 252 -12.44 -25.11 -6.03
CA ALA A 252 -11.55 -24.76 -4.92
C ALA A 252 -12.35 -24.82 -3.61
N ALA A 253 -11.66 -24.90 -2.47
CA ALA A 253 -12.31 -24.89 -1.17
C ALA A 253 -11.49 -24.21 -0.08
N VAL A 254 -12.14 -23.83 1.01
CA VAL A 254 -11.51 -23.50 2.28
C VAL A 254 -12.04 -24.45 3.34
N THR A 255 -11.15 -25.21 3.97
CA THR A 255 -11.51 -26.00 5.17
C THR A 255 -11.23 -25.15 6.40
N THR A 256 -12.04 -25.31 7.45
CA THR A 256 -11.92 -24.47 8.65
C THR A 256 -12.49 -25.11 9.92
N THR A 257 -12.04 -24.58 11.05
CA THR A 257 -12.63 -24.75 12.38
C THR A 257 -13.80 -23.82 12.65
N LEU A 258 -13.99 -22.77 11.85
CA LEU A 258 -15.13 -21.85 11.99
C LEU A 258 -16.44 -22.59 11.67
N GLU A 259 -17.38 -22.55 12.61
CA GLU A 259 -18.69 -23.16 12.41
C GLU A 259 -19.51 -22.40 11.37
N LEU A 260 -19.96 -23.14 10.36
CA LEU A 260 -20.79 -22.68 9.24
C LEU A 260 -22.02 -23.57 9.10
N ALA A 261 -23.16 -22.99 8.68
CA ALA A 261 -24.34 -23.75 8.31
C ALA A 261 -24.11 -24.49 6.97
N PRO A 262 -24.18 -25.83 6.92
CA PRO A 262 -24.04 -26.60 5.68
C PRO A 262 -25.25 -26.43 4.74
N ASP A 263 -24.98 -26.49 3.44
CA ASP A 263 -25.98 -26.62 2.40
C ASP A 263 -26.45 -28.07 2.20
N VAL A 264 -27.49 -28.21 1.40
CA VAL A 264 -28.06 -29.51 1.04
C VAL A 264 -27.61 -29.90 -0.38
N PRO A 265 -27.19 -31.17 -0.60
CA PRO A 265 -26.87 -31.70 -1.92
C PRO A 265 -28.01 -31.52 -2.93
N LEU A 266 -27.64 -31.39 -4.21
CA LEU A 266 -28.60 -31.41 -5.31
C LEU A 266 -29.20 -32.81 -5.47
N ALA A 267 -30.48 -32.89 -5.84
CA ALA A 267 -31.13 -34.17 -6.16
C ALA A 267 -30.59 -34.73 -7.48
N SER A 268 -30.45 -36.05 -7.61
CA SER A 268 -29.99 -36.68 -8.86
C SER A 268 -30.90 -36.39 -10.06
N SER A 269 -32.19 -36.08 -9.82
CA SER A 269 -33.18 -35.67 -10.81
C SER A 269 -33.08 -34.20 -11.26
N THR A 270 -32.09 -33.44 -10.75
CA THR A 270 -31.97 -32.01 -11.03
C THR A 270 -31.63 -31.75 -12.50
N VAL A 271 -32.48 -30.98 -13.18
CA VAL A 271 -32.28 -30.48 -14.55
C VAL A 271 -32.56 -28.98 -14.58
N ALA A 272 -31.81 -28.22 -15.39
CA ALA A 272 -32.08 -26.80 -15.59
C ALA A 272 -33.25 -26.60 -16.56
N ALA A 273 -34.13 -25.62 -16.28
CA ALA A 273 -35.12 -25.21 -17.26
C ALA A 273 -34.44 -24.47 -18.44
N PRO A 274 -34.96 -24.57 -19.68
CA PRO A 274 -34.40 -23.87 -20.83
C PRO A 274 -34.27 -22.36 -20.58
N GLY A 275 -33.12 -21.78 -20.93
CA GLY A 275 -32.86 -20.34 -20.82
C GLY A 275 -32.40 -19.82 -19.45
N GLN A 276 -32.10 -20.70 -18.49
CA GLN A 276 -31.59 -20.34 -17.14
C GLN A 276 -30.09 -20.57 -16.94
N ALA A 277 -29.35 -20.95 -17.99
CA ALA A 277 -27.90 -21.12 -17.92
C ALA A 277 -27.19 -19.78 -17.67
N ALA A 278 -25.93 -19.85 -17.20
CA ALA A 278 -25.08 -18.67 -17.10
C ALA A 278 -25.00 -17.95 -18.46
N CYS A 279 -25.23 -16.63 -18.45
CA CYS A 279 -25.16 -15.84 -19.68
C CYS A 279 -23.68 -15.68 -20.08
N ASP A 280 -23.26 -16.33 -21.16
CA ASP A 280 -21.94 -16.15 -21.74
C ASP A 280 -21.94 -14.93 -22.70
N PRO A 281 -21.23 -13.84 -22.40
CA PRO A 281 -21.14 -12.69 -23.29
C PRO A 281 -20.45 -13.01 -24.62
N TYR A 282 -19.62 -14.06 -24.67
CA TYR A 282 -18.88 -14.50 -25.86
C TYR A 282 -19.62 -15.53 -26.70
N ALA A 283 -20.84 -15.93 -26.32
CA ALA A 283 -21.63 -16.90 -27.09
C ALA A 283 -21.79 -16.53 -28.57
N ARG A 284 -21.79 -15.23 -28.90
CA ARG A 284 -21.89 -14.69 -30.26
C ARG A 284 -20.84 -13.62 -30.60
N ARG A 285 -19.77 -13.52 -29.79
CA ARG A 285 -18.68 -12.54 -29.99
C ARG A 285 -17.34 -13.27 -29.95
N ASP A 286 -16.34 -12.73 -30.64
CA ASP A 286 -14.97 -13.20 -30.49
C ASP A 286 -14.41 -12.70 -29.16
N PHE A 287 -13.48 -13.45 -28.56
CA PHE A 287 -12.80 -13.04 -27.34
C PHE A 287 -12.05 -11.72 -27.54
N LYS A 288 -11.40 -11.52 -28.69
CA LYS A 288 -10.61 -10.29 -28.96
C LYS A 288 -11.42 -8.99 -28.92
N ASP A 289 -12.73 -9.07 -29.15
CA ASP A 289 -13.63 -7.92 -29.17
C ASP A 289 -14.22 -7.58 -27.79
N GLY A 290 -13.95 -8.42 -26.79
CA GLY A 290 -14.45 -8.25 -25.43
C GLY A 290 -15.98 -8.38 -25.29
N ALA A 291 -16.45 -8.35 -24.05
CA ALA A 291 -17.87 -8.42 -23.72
C ALA A 291 -18.64 -7.14 -24.05
N HIS A 292 -17.95 -6.00 -24.10
CA HIS A 292 -18.53 -4.69 -24.36
C HIS A 292 -18.27 -4.23 -25.80
N PRO A 293 -19.26 -3.58 -26.47
CA PRO A 293 -19.17 -3.26 -27.89
C PRO A 293 -18.36 -1.97 -28.16
N PHE A 294 -17.07 -1.96 -27.83
CA PHE A 294 -16.16 -0.81 -28.06
C PHE A 294 -16.00 -0.46 -29.54
N GLU A 295 -16.25 -1.41 -30.45
CA GLU A 295 -16.25 -1.19 -31.90
C GLU A 295 -17.33 -0.22 -32.38
N THR A 296 -18.35 0.04 -31.54
CA THR A 296 -19.46 0.95 -31.87
C THR A 296 -19.20 2.40 -31.48
N LEU A 297 -18.11 2.67 -30.75
CA LEU A 297 -17.76 4.00 -30.28
C LEU A 297 -17.05 4.79 -31.37
N LYS A 298 -17.28 6.11 -31.41
CA LYS A 298 -16.54 7.01 -32.29
C LYS A 298 -15.07 7.05 -31.85
N ARG A 299 -14.18 6.73 -32.78
CA ARG A 299 -12.73 6.83 -32.61
C ARG A 299 -12.24 8.20 -33.08
N VAL A 300 -11.21 8.71 -32.42
CA VAL A 300 -10.57 9.99 -32.71
C VAL A 300 -9.05 9.85 -32.61
N ASP A 301 -8.30 10.62 -33.40
CA ASP A 301 -6.83 10.49 -33.45
C ASP A 301 -6.14 11.00 -32.18
N GLN A 302 -6.77 11.95 -31.49
CA GLN A 302 -6.29 12.55 -30.25
C GLN A 302 -7.38 12.49 -29.17
N PRO A 303 -7.02 12.37 -27.88
CA PRO A 303 -7.99 12.45 -26.79
C PRO A 303 -8.87 13.70 -26.86
N THR A 304 -10.08 13.61 -26.31
CA THR A 304 -11.07 14.71 -26.31
C THR A 304 -10.71 15.89 -25.39
N THR A 305 -9.62 15.76 -24.63
CA THR A 305 -9.00 16.82 -23.82
C THR A 305 -7.62 17.15 -24.38
N TYR A 306 -7.30 18.44 -24.45
CA TYR A 306 -6.03 18.90 -24.99
C TYR A 306 -4.82 18.43 -24.16
N MET A 307 -3.75 18.05 -24.86
CA MET A 307 -2.47 17.63 -24.27
C MET A 307 -1.33 18.31 -25.05
N ASP A 308 -0.58 19.17 -24.38
CA ASP A 308 0.67 19.76 -24.83
C ASP A 308 1.83 18.79 -24.54
N GLU A 309 1.83 17.65 -25.22
CA GLU A 309 2.74 16.53 -24.94
C GLU A 309 4.22 16.90 -24.80
N PRO A 310 4.81 17.76 -25.67
CA PRO A 310 6.21 18.17 -25.52
C PRO A 310 6.52 18.87 -24.19
N ASN A 311 5.50 19.41 -23.52
CA ASN A 311 5.64 20.16 -22.27
C ASN A 311 5.02 19.44 -21.06
N ILE A 312 4.64 18.17 -21.16
CA ILE A 312 4.19 17.39 -20.00
C ILE A 312 5.42 16.97 -19.16
N PRO A 313 5.60 17.50 -17.93
CA PRO A 313 6.71 17.12 -17.08
C PRO A 313 6.50 15.73 -16.48
N ARG A 314 7.58 14.94 -16.40
CA ARG A 314 7.63 13.73 -15.58
C ARG A 314 7.78 14.12 -14.11
N VAL A 315 7.01 13.49 -13.24
CA VAL A 315 7.06 13.68 -11.77
C VAL A 315 7.60 12.43 -11.10
N PRO A 316 8.29 12.52 -9.94
CA PRO A 316 8.80 11.32 -9.27
C PRO A 316 7.66 10.53 -8.61
N LYS A 317 7.86 9.22 -8.40
CA LYS A 317 6.88 8.36 -7.70
C LYS A 317 6.58 8.86 -6.28
N ARG A 318 7.54 9.56 -5.65
CA ARG A 318 7.40 10.23 -4.35
C ARG A 318 6.32 11.32 -4.31
N ALA A 319 5.86 11.81 -5.47
CA ALA A 319 4.74 12.72 -5.60
C ALA A 319 3.36 12.06 -5.34
N ASP A 320 3.27 10.73 -5.33
CA ASP A 320 2.06 10.00 -4.91
C ASP A 320 1.68 10.40 -3.48
N LEU A 321 0.46 10.90 -3.30
CA LEU A 321 0.00 11.38 -2.00
C LEU A 321 -0.11 10.30 -0.93
N PHE A 322 -0.25 9.02 -1.29
CA PHE A 322 -0.16 7.94 -0.30
C PHE A 322 1.28 7.80 0.21
N ALA A 323 2.28 7.91 -0.68
CA ALA A 323 3.67 7.97 -0.26
C ALA A 323 3.92 9.21 0.61
N ARG A 324 3.44 10.40 0.19
CA ARG A 324 3.55 11.64 0.98
C ARG A 324 2.95 11.50 2.38
N ALA A 325 1.78 10.86 2.50
CA ALA A 325 1.17 10.56 3.79
C ALA A 325 2.08 9.67 4.67
N GLN A 326 2.66 8.61 4.10
CA GLN A 326 3.54 7.69 4.85
C GLN A 326 4.84 8.33 5.33
N PHE A 327 5.41 9.25 4.55
CA PHE A 327 6.62 9.99 4.93
C PHE A 327 6.35 11.18 5.86
N GLY A 328 5.08 11.51 6.12
CA GLY A 328 4.70 12.59 7.04
C GLY A 328 4.62 13.97 6.42
N ASP A 329 4.72 14.10 5.09
CA ASP A 329 4.65 15.39 4.38
C ASP A 329 3.34 16.14 4.60
N MET A 330 2.29 15.40 4.97
CA MET A 330 0.92 15.89 5.18
C MET A 330 0.57 15.98 6.68
N GLY A 331 1.57 15.87 7.55
CA GLY A 331 1.43 15.98 9.00
C GLY A 331 1.37 14.63 9.74
N PRO A 332 1.67 14.64 11.05
CA PRO A 332 1.86 13.43 11.86
C PRO A 332 0.58 12.61 12.04
N ALA A 333 -0.59 13.26 12.12
CA ALA A 333 -1.87 12.56 12.23
C ALA A 333 -2.14 11.67 11.00
N LEU A 334 -1.84 12.18 9.81
CA LEU A 334 -2.02 11.42 8.58
C LEU A 334 -0.98 10.30 8.46
N GLN A 335 0.27 10.56 8.85
CA GLN A 335 1.32 9.55 8.90
C GLN A 335 0.95 8.38 9.80
N LYS A 336 0.43 8.66 11.00
CA LYS A 336 -0.03 7.64 11.94
C LYS A 336 -1.15 6.78 11.34
N ALA A 337 -2.10 7.41 10.65
CA ALA A 337 -3.17 6.68 9.96
C ALA A 337 -2.67 5.89 8.71
N ALA A 338 -1.50 6.26 8.18
CA ALA A 338 -0.81 5.58 7.08
C ALA A 338 0.12 4.43 7.52
N THR A 339 0.59 4.44 8.77
CA THR A 339 1.55 3.47 9.32
C THR A 339 1.11 2.01 9.09
N GLY A 340 2.02 1.19 8.55
CA GLY A 340 1.75 -0.21 8.18
C GLY A 340 0.63 -0.40 7.15
N GLY A 341 0.20 0.67 6.49
CA GLY A 341 -1.02 0.77 5.70
C GLY A 341 -2.28 0.47 6.50
N TYR A 342 -2.38 1.04 7.71
CA TYR A 342 -3.54 0.89 8.59
C TYR A 342 -4.85 1.21 7.86
N TYR A 343 -4.93 2.30 7.08
CA TYR A 343 -6.12 2.63 6.27
C TYR A 343 -6.61 1.52 5.32
N VAL A 344 -5.74 0.57 4.92
CA VAL A 344 -6.14 -0.63 4.15
C VAL A 344 -6.47 -1.81 5.07
N ARG A 345 -5.70 -1.98 6.14
CA ARG A 345 -5.87 -3.09 7.11
C ARG A 345 -7.02 -2.89 8.10
N LYS A 346 -7.53 -1.67 8.21
CA LYS A 346 -8.59 -1.29 9.13
C LYS A 346 -9.82 -2.19 8.98
N ALA A 347 -10.12 -2.61 7.75
CA ALA A 347 -11.14 -3.59 7.43
C ALA A 347 -10.51 -4.97 7.12
N ALA A 348 -11.05 -6.02 7.74
CA ALA A 348 -10.53 -7.37 7.58
C ALA A 348 -10.59 -7.92 6.13
N PRO A 349 -11.65 -7.69 5.33
CA PRO A 349 -11.70 -8.16 3.94
C PRO A 349 -10.54 -7.65 3.07
N SER A 350 -10.20 -6.36 3.18
CA SER A 350 -9.09 -5.75 2.43
C SER A 350 -7.73 -6.19 2.96
N ALA A 351 -7.59 -6.38 4.29
CA ALA A 351 -6.38 -6.96 4.86
C ALA A 351 -6.11 -8.37 4.30
N ALA A 352 -7.17 -9.17 4.12
CA ALA A 352 -7.05 -10.54 3.60
C ALA A 352 -6.53 -10.57 2.16
N GLN A 353 -7.07 -9.70 1.30
CA GLN A 353 -6.68 -9.57 -0.11
C GLN A 353 -5.24 -9.08 -0.29
N ARG A 354 -4.79 -8.21 0.61
CA ARG A 354 -3.48 -7.55 0.53
C ARG A 354 -2.31 -8.53 0.59
N ARG A 355 -2.46 -9.67 1.28
CA ARG A 355 -1.38 -10.68 1.39
C ARG A 355 -1.02 -11.28 0.03
N ALA A 356 -2.01 -11.74 -0.73
CA ALA A 356 -1.79 -12.26 -2.09
C ALA A 356 -1.30 -11.16 -3.04
N LEU A 357 -1.83 -9.93 -2.88
CA LEU A 357 -1.41 -8.78 -3.67
C LEU A 357 0.09 -8.47 -3.49
N GLY A 358 0.60 -8.52 -2.26
CA GLY A 358 2.03 -8.35 -1.98
C GLY A 358 2.88 -9.51 -2.49
N ALA A 359 2.36 -10.74 -2.46
CA ALA A 359 3.06 -11.91 -2.99
C ALA A 359 3.32 -11.80 -4.50
N PHE A 360 2.33 -11.32 -5.26
CA PHE A 360 2.48 -11.13 -6.71
C PHE A 360 3.45 -10.04 -7.12
N VAL A 361 3.91 -9.17 -6.20
CA VAL A 361 4.96 -8.17 -6.51
C VAL A 361 6.22 -8.84 -7.05
N LEU A 362 6.52 -10.06 -6.58
CA LEU A 362 7.71 -10.81 -7.02
C LEU A 362 7.62 -11.36 -8.45
N LEU A 363 6.42 -11.34 -9.07
CA LEU A 363 6.15 -11.92 -10.39
C LEU A 363 5.85 -10.85 -11.46
N GLN A 364 5.85 -9.57 -11.09
CA GLN A 364 5.48 -8.46 -11.98
C GLN A 364 6.45 -8.30 -13.16
N ASP A 365 7.74 -8.54 -12.92
CA ASP A 365 8.82 -8.46 -13.90
C ASP A 365 9.64 -9.77 -13.94
N GLY A 366 10.56 -9.87 -14.89
CA GLY A 366 11.42 -11.02 -15.06
C GLY A 366 12.25 -10.93 -16.34
N THR A 367 13.20 -11.84 -16.49
CA THR A 367 14.04 -11.93 -17.69
C THR A 367 13.24 -12.53 -18.85
N PRO A 368 13.21 -11.90 -20.04
CA PRO A 368 12.58 -12.48 -21.22
C PRO A 368 13.34 -13.72 -21.71
N SER A 369 12.63 -14.60 -22.43
CA SER A 369 13.22 -15.72 -23.15
C SER A 369 14.30 -15.21 -24.11
N PRO A 370 15.46 -15.89 -24.23
CA PRO A 370 16.49 -15.50 -25.19
C PRO A 370 16.05 -15.73 -26.65
N VAL A 371 15.00 -16.51 -26.86
CA VAL A 371 14.39 -16.73 -28.19
C VAL A 371 13.16 -15.84 -28.32
N GLN A 372 13.25 -14.88 -29.24
CA GLN A 372 12.17 -13.97 -29.57
C GLN A 372 11.28 -14.55 -30.69
N ALA A 373 9.97 -14.56 -30.47
CA ALA A 373 9.00 -15.00 -31.44
C ALA A 373 8.74 -13.90 -32.49
N ASP A 374 8.69 -14.26 -33.76
CA ASP A 374 8.31 -13.33 -34.84
C ASP A 374 6.78 -13.31 -34.97
N LEU A 375 6.14 -12.22 -34.52
CA LEU A 375 4.69 -12.05 -34.54
C LEU A 375 4.33 -10.69 -35.14
N PRO A 376 3.47 -10.66 -36.18
CA PRO A 376 2.96 -9.40 -36.71
C PRO A 376 2.22 -8.59 -35.63
N PRO A 377 2.37 -7.25 -35.56
CA PRO A 377 1.77 -6.44 -34.50
C PRO A 377 0.24 -6.57 -34.37
N GLN A 378 -0.47 -6.75 -35.48
CA GLN A 378 -1.91 -7.00 -35.48
C GLN A 378 -2.23 -8.32 -34.76
N THR A 379 -1.57 -9.42 -35.16
CA THR A 379 -1.77 -10.74 -34.56
C THR A 379 -1.43 -10.75 -33.07
N ALA A 380 -0.32 -10.11 -32.69
CA ALA A 380 0.08 -9.95 -31.29
C ALA A 380 -0.99 -9.25 -30.45
N SER A 381 -1.58 -8.18 -30.98
CA SER A 381 -2.63 -7.41 -30.31
C SER A 381 -3.92 -8.20 -30.14
N GLU A 382 -4.30 -8.98 -31.15
CA GLU A 382 -5.46 -9.87 -31.08
C GLU A 382 -5.26 -11.00 -30.07
N LEU A 383 -4.07 -11.61 -30.02
CA LEU A 383 -3.69 -12.61 -29.02
C LEU A 383 -3.78 -12.06 -27.60
N ILE A 384 -3.22 -10.86 -27.37
CA ILE A 384 -3.25 -10.20 -26.05
C ILE A 384 -4.68 -9.89 -25.62
N LYS A 385 -5.50 -9.30 -26.50
CA LYS A 385 -6.89 -8.96 -26.18
C LYS A 385 -7.70 -10.22 -25.87
N ALA A 386 -7.71 -11.19 -26.78
CA ALA A 386 -8.45 -12.43 -26.60
C ALA A 386 -8.04 -13.16 -25.31
N THR A 387 -6.74 -13.25 -25.04
CA THR A 387 -6.21 -13.87 -23.83
C THR A 387 -6.64 -13.12 -22.57
N SER A 388 -6.54 -11.79 -22.56
CA SER A 388 -6.93 -10.97 -21.41
C SER A 388 -8.42 -11.09 -21.10
N TYR A 389 -9.28 -11.07 -22.12
CA TYR A 389 -10.73 -11.26 -21.98
C TYR A 389 -11.09 -12.68 -21.54
N PHE A 390 -10.40 -13.70 -22.06
CA PHE A 390 -10.53 -15.10 -21.63
C PHE A 390 -10.17 -15.28 -20.15
N LEU A 391 -9.08 -14.65 -19.70
CA LEU A 391 -8.65 -14.68 -18.31
C LEU A 391 -9.67 -14.00 -17.38
N GLY A 392 -10.40 -12.98 -17.87
CA GLY A 392 -11.47 -12.31 -17.13
C GLY A 392 -11.25 -10.82 -16.89
N VAL A 393 -10.45 -10.15 -17.73
CA VAL A 393 -10.35 -8.69 -17.76
C VAL A 393 -11.64 -8.12 -18.39
N ASP A 394 -12.18 -7.04 -17.83
CA ASP A 394 -13.46 -6.47 -18.28
C ASP A 394 -13.32 -5.55 -19.50
N ALA A 395 -12.20 -4.82 -19.61
CA ALA A 395 -11.84 -4.07 -20.81
C ALA A 395 -10.32 -3.99 -21.01
N VAL A 396 -9.88 -4.10 -22.26
CA VAL A 396 -8.46 -4.12 -22.66
C VAL A 396 -8.26 -3.19 -23.84
N GLY A 397 -7.23 -2.36 -23.76
CA GLY A 397 -6.85 -1.41 -24.79
C GLY A 397 -5.33 -1.31 -24.88
N ILE A 398 -4.83 -1.08 -26.09
CA ILE A 398 -3.40 -1.07 -26.39
C ILE A 398 -3.03 0.31 -26.94
N SER A 399 -1.94 0.90 -26.46
CA SER A 399 -1.42 2.17 -26.94
C SER A 399 0.11 2.20 -26.91
N ARG A 400 0.70 3.25 -27.48
CA ARG A 400 2.05 3.67 -27.11
C ARG A 400 2.16 3.94 -25.61
N CYS A 401 3.36 3.83 -25.07
CA CYS A 401 3.76 4.24 -23.73
C CYS A 401 4.77 5.39 -23.85
N PRO A 402 4.31 6.65 -23.96
CA PRO A 402 5.21 7.78 -24.12
C PRO A 402 6.02 8.05 -22.85
N GLU A 403 7.21 8.63 -22.98
CA GLU A 403 8.11 8.93 -21.85
C GLU A 403 7.43 9.73 -20.73
N TRP A 404 6.58 10.70 -21.08
CA TRP A 404 5.87 11.52 -20.09
C TRP A 404 4.83 10.73 -19.27
N ALA A 405 4.45 9.53 -19.70
CA ALA A 405 3.61 8.62 -18.92
C ALA A 405 4.39 7.86 -17.83
N TRP A 406 5.73 7.88 -17.86
CA TRP A 406 6.58 7.30 -16.84
C TRP A 406 6.84 8.30 -15.71
N TYR A 407 6.87 7.82 -14.47
CA TYR A 407 7.43 8.61 -13.38
C TYR A 407 8.90 8.98 -13.71
N SER A 408 9.38 10.12 -13.23
CA SER A 408 10.79 10.51 -13.43
C SER A 408 11.75 9.64 -12.62
N HIS A 409 11.34 9.25 -11.42
CA HIS A 409 12.14 8.45 -10.49
C HIS A 409 11.30 7.37 -9.82
N ASP A 410 11.94 6.24 -9.52
CA ASP A 410 11.35 5.13 -8.80
C ASP A 410 11.16 5.45 -7.30
N ALA A 411 10.64 4.46 -6.58
CA ALA A 411 10.40 4.52 -5.14
C ALA A 411 11.66 4.73 -4.28
N ARG A 412 12.84 4.48 -4.85
CA ARG A 412 14.15 4.56 -4.22
C ARG A 412 14.85 5.89 -4.53
N GLY A 413 14.24 6.72 -5.37
CA GLY A 413 14.82 7.96 -5.89
C GLY A 413 15.81 7.75 -7.04
N ALA A 414 15.86 6.56 -7.64
CA ALA A 414 16.65 6.33 -8.85
C ALA A 414 15.88 6.83 -10.07
N GLU A 415 16.57 7.51 -10.99
CA GLU A 415 15.98 7.96 -12.25
C GLU A 415 15.48 6.75 -13.05
N ILE A 416 14.32 6.91 -13.67
CA ILE A 416 13.73 5.91 -14.56
C ILE A 416 14.13 6.29 -15.97
N ASP A 417 14.81 5.39 -16.67
CA ASP A 417 14.91 5.42 -18.13
C ASP A 417 13.81 4.51 -18.69
N PRO A 418 12.77 5.04 -19.36
CA PRO A 418 11.64 4.26 -19.86
C PRO A 418 12.06 3.04 -20.70
N PRO A 419 11.91 1.79 -20.20
CA PRO A 419 12.41 0.62 -20.90
C PRO A 419 11.49 0.12 -22.02
N HIS A 420 10.24 0.61 -22.08
CA HIS A 420 9.20 0.08 -22.96
C HIS A 420 8.41 1.22 -23.60
N ASP A 421 8.02 1.03 -24.86
CA ASP A 421 7.27 1.99 -25.66
C ASP A 421 5.82 1.54 -25.95
N GLN A 422 5.40 0.37 -25.46
CA GLN A 422 4.04 -0.14 -25.57
C GLN A 422 3.36 -0.24 -24.20
N ALA A 423 2.05 -0.01 -24.18
CA ALA A 423 1.21 -0.16 -23.00
C ALA A 423 -0.07 -0.96 -23.33
N ILE A 424 -0.32 -2.01 -22.54
CA ILE A 424 -1.54 -2.80 -22.54
C ILE A 424 -2.31 -2.42 -21.28
N SER A 425 -3.31 -1.57 -21.44
CA SER A 425 -4.17 -1.13 -20.35
C SER A 425 -5.31 -2.11 -20.11
N MET A 426 -5.51 -2.48 -18.86
CA MET A 426 -6.53 -3.44 -18.42
C MET A 426 -7.42 -2.81 -17.36
N VAL A 427 -8.71 -3.07 -17.45
CA VAL A 427 -9.74 -2.54 -16.55
C VAL A 427 -10.45 -3.71 -15.87
N ILE A 428 -10.54 -3.63 -14.55
CA ILE A 428 -11.30 -4.56 -13.71
C ILE A 428 -12.43 -3.81 -13.01
N ASP A 429 -13.66 -4.32 -13.12
CA ASP A 429 -14.85 -3.80 -12.44
C ASP A 429 -14.75 -4.02 -10.92
N GLN A 430 -15.05 -2.97 -10.14
CA GLN A 430 -15.11 -3.04 -8.67
C GLN A 430 -16.40 -3.69 -8.12
N GLY A 431 -17.36 -4.03 -8.99
CA GLY A 431 -18.61 -4.73 -8.66
C GLY A 431 -19.76 -3.78 -8.35
N TYR A 432 -20.77 -3.77 -9.22
CA TYR A 432 -21.97 -2.91 -9.06
C TYR A 432 -22.75 -3.25 -7.80
N GLU A 433 -23.01 -4.53 -7.57
CA GLU A 433 -23.92 -5.01 -6.54
C GLU A 433 -23.43 -4.62 -5.13
N THR A 434 -22.15 -4.85 -4.81
CA THR A 434 -21.57 -4.41 -3.53
C THR A 434 -21.59 -2.89 -3.40
N MET A 435 -21.31 -2.15 -4.50
CA MET A 435 -21.32 -0.68 -4.49
C MET A 435 -22.72 -0.11 -4.25
N GLU A 436 -23.79 -0.78 -4.67
CA GLU A 436 -25.18 -0.40 -4.38
C GLU A 436 -25.49 -0.47 -2.88
N GLY A 437 -24.95 -1.48 -2.18
CA GLY A 437 -25.10 -1.60 -0.73
C GLY A 437 -24.28 -0.59 0.06
N SER A 438 -23.13 -0.16 -0.49
CA SER A 438 -22.14 0.65 0.23
C SER A 438 -22.50 2.14 0.21
N SER A 439 -22.08 2.91 1.21
CA SER A 439 -22.05 4.38 1.18
C SER A 439 -21.01 4.94 0.19
N GLY A 440 -20.06 4.08 -0.20
CA GLY A 440 -18.86 4.41 -0.96
C GLY A 440 -17.67 4.79 -0.08
N ASP A 441 -17.86 4.95 1.22
CA ASP A 441 -16.85 5.34 2.21
C ASP A 441 -17.05 4.65 3.59
N ASP A 442 -17.68 3.48 3.56
CA ASP A 442 -17.90 2.60 4.71
C ASP A 442 -16.84 1.48 4.76
N TRP A 443 -17.11 0.43 5.53
CA TRP A 443 -16.17 -0.65 5.83
C TRP A 443 -15.83 -1.57 4.64
N ILE A 444 -16.61 -1.55 3.55
CA ILE A 444 -16.31 -2.37 2.35
C ILE A 444 -15.61 -1.57 1.24
N ALA A 445 -15.59 -0.23 1.32
CA ALA A 445 -15.12 0.63 0.24
C ALA A 445 -13.69 0.31 -0.22
N VAL A 446 -12.77 0.06 0.72
CA VAL A 446 -11.40 -0.34 0.39
C VAL A 446 -11.31 -1.75 -0.21
N ALA A 447 -12.14 -2.69 0.24
CA ALA A 447 -12.11 -4.07 -0.24
C ALA A 447 -12.56 -4.19 -1.71
N GLN A 448 -13.48 -3.31 -2.16
CA GLN A 448 -13.83 -3.18 -3.58
C GLN A 448 -12.61 -2.83 -4.44
N SER A 449 -11.79 -1.88 -3.96
CA SER A 449 -10.55 -1.51 -4.63
C SER A 449 -9.53 -2.65 -4.59
N MET A 450 -9.29 -3.24 -3.41
CA MET A 450 -8.29 -4.30 -3.22
C MET A 450 -8.60 -5.57 -4.02
N ARG A 451 -9.88 -5.96 -4.14
CA ARG A 451 -10.30 -7.06 -5.04
C ARG A 451 -9.88 -6.79 -6.48
N ALA A 452 -10.24 -5.63 -7.02
CA ALA A 452 -9.97 -5.31 -8.41
C ALA A 452 -8.47 -5.17 -8.68
N TYR A 453 -7.70 -4.61 -7.74
CA TYR A 453 -6.24 -4.57 -7.83
C TYR A 453 -5.61 -5.97 -7.78
N LEU A 454 -6.07 -6.84 -6.88
CA LEU A 454 -5.57 -8.22 -6.79
C LEU A 454 -5.81 -8.98 -8.08
N ARG A 455 -7.02 -8.87 -8.63
CA ARG A 455 -7.37 -9.49 -9.91
C ARG A 455 -6.47 -8.99 -11.04
N PHE A 456 -6.21 -7.68 -11.14
CA PHE A 456 -5.27 -7.18 -12.13
C PHE A 456 -3.85 -7.71 -11.88
N SER A 457 -3.34 -7.70 -10.65
CA SER A 457 -1.99 -8.20 -10.36
C SER A 457 -1.81 -9.66 -10.80
N LEU A 458 -2.84 -10.49 -10.63
CA LEU A 458 -2.85 -11.87 -11.11
C LEU A 458 -2.87 -11.92 -12.65
N LEU A 459 -3.89 -11.32 -13.28
CA LEU A 459 -4.10 -11.48 -14.72
C LEU A 459 -3.06 -10.73 -15.57
N GLY A 460 -2.70 -9.51 -15.18
CA GLY A 460 -1.67 -8.72 -15.82
C GLY A 460 -0.28 -9.35 -15.65
N GLY A 461 0.00 -9.95 -14.49
CA GLY A 461 1.22 -10.73 -14.25
C GLY A 461 1.33 -11.94 -15.18
N VAL A 462 0.24 -12.70 -15.35
CA VAL A 462 0.17 -13.82 -16.30
C VAL A 462 0.41 -13.37 -17.75
N VAL A 463 -0.22 -12.27 -18.18
CA VAL A 463 -0.01 -11.74 -19.54
C VAL A 463 1.43 -11.25 -19.74
N ALA A 464 2.01 -10.56 -18.74
CA ALA A 464 3.43 -10.16 -18.80
C ALA A 464 4.36 -11.37 -18.87
N ALA A 465 4.09 -12.42 -18.10
CA ALA A 465 4.85 -13.68 -18.15
C ALA A 465 4.77 -14.35 -19.53
N GLN A 466 3.59 -14.35 -20.17
CA GLN A 466 3.43 -14.88 -21.52
C GLN A 466 4.25 -14.08 -22.55
N ILE A 467 4.25 -12.75 -22.46
CA ILE A 467 5.03 -11.89 -23.36
C ILE A 467 6.54 -12.16 -23.19
N ARG A 468 7.00 -12.29 -21.93
CA ARG A 468 8.38 -12.69 -21.62
C ARG A 468 8.73 -14.07 -22.17
N ALA A 469 7.80 -15.04 -22.10
CA ALA A 469 8.01 -16.37 -22.66
C ALA A 469 8.18 -16.36 -24.20
N LEU A 470 7.68 -15.32 -24.87
CA LEU A 470 7.86 -15.07 -26.30
C LEU A 470 9.14 -14.26 -26.62
N GLY A 471 9.94 -13.92 -25.60
CA GLY A 471 11.22 -13.24 -25.74
C GLY A 471 11.18 -11.72 -25.79
N TYR A 472 10.05 -11.13 -25.40
CA TYR A 472 9.87 -9.68 -25.29
C TYR A 472 9.92 -9.25 -23.82
N SER A 473 10.60 -8.15 -23.51
CA SER A 473 10.59 -7.59 -22.15
C SER A 473 9.17 -7.12 -21.79
N ALA A 474 8.71 -7.44 -20.58
CA ALA A 474 7.40 -6.99 -20.10
C ALA A 474 7.32 -6.88 -18.58
N LYS A 475 6.61 -5.85 -18.11
CA LYS A 475 6.35 -5.60 -16.68
C LYS A 475 4.88 -5.27 -16.44
N ALA A 476 4.26 -5.92 -15.45
CA ALA A 476 2.94 -5.57 -14.95
C ALA A 476 3.05 -4.47 -13.88
N HIS A 477 2.48 -3.28 -14.13
CA HIS A 477 2.46 -2.16 -13.18
C HIS A 477 1.18 -2.17 -12.35
N THR A 478 1.31 -2.57 -11.09
CA THR A 478 0.20 -2.77 -10.15
C THR A 478 0.08 -1.62 -9.15
N VAL A 479 -0.93 -1.66 -8.28
CA VAL A 479 -1.04 -0.71 -7.15
C VAL A 479 0.09 -0.86 -6.14
N MET A 480 0.71 -2.05 -6.05
CA MET A 480 1.81 -2.29 -5.12
C MET A 480 3.15 -1.88 -5.72
N ASP A 481 3.35 -2.05 -7.02
CA ASP A 481 4.55 -1.52 -7.68
C ASP A 481 4.27 -1.18 -9.15
N GLY A 482 4.38 0.11 -9.47
CA GLY A 482 4.23 0.64 -10.82
C GLY A 482 5.18 1.81 -11.07
N GLU A 483 5.51 2.03 -12.34
CA GLU A 483 6.44 3.07 -12.81
C GLU A 483 5.80 3.97 -13.88
N VAL A 484 4.55 3.71 -14.22
CA VAL A 484 3.76 4.48 -15.18
C VAL A 484 2.48 5.03 -14.56
N LEU A 485 2.06 6.20 -15.05
CA LEU A 485 0.77 6.80 -14.80
C LEU A 485 -0.28 6.13 -15.68
N GLN A 486 -1.22 5.43 -15.06
CA GLN A 486 -2.24 4.66 -15.78
C GLN A 486 -3.34 5.51 -16.46
N PRO A 487 -3.85 6.61 -15.86
CA PRO A 487 -4.91 7.42 -16.48
C PRO A 487 -4.65 7.85 -17.93
N PRO A 488 -3.48 8.42 -18.29
CA PRO A 488 -3.25 8.78 -19.69
C PRO A 488 -3.20 7.58 -20.63
N LEU A 489 -2.71 6.42 -20.18
CA LEU A 489 -2.67 5.20 -21.00
C LEU A 489 -4.08 4.65 -21.27
N LEU A 490 -5.03 4.83 -20.34
CA LEU A 490 -6.45 4.53 -20.59
C LEU A 490 -7.06 5.46 -21.66
N LEU A 491 -6.66 6.73 -21.68
CA LEU A 491 -7.11 7.69 -22.70
C LEU A 491 -6.58 7.32 -24.08
N LEU A 492 -5.26 7.10 -24.17
CA LEU A 492 -4.58 6.77 -25.43
C LEU A 492 -5.08 5.44 -26.03
N SER A 493 -5.41 4.47 -25.18
CA SER A 493 -5.95 3.17 -25.61
C SER A 493 -7.46 3.15 -25.86
N GLY A 494 -8.15 4.29 -25.70
CA GLY A 494 -9.58 4.41 -25.98
C GLY A 494 -10.47 3.63 -25.02
N LEU A 495 -10.05 3.48 -23.76
CA LEU A 495 -10.83 2.81 -22.71
C LEU A 495 -11.72 3.77 -21.91
N GLY A 496 -11.61 5.07 -22.12
CA GLY A 496 -12.47 6.06 -21.50
C GLY A 496 -12.05 7.49 -21.85
N GLU A 497 -12.75 8.44 -21.22
CA GLU A 497 -12.49 9.87 -21.35
C GLU A 497 -12.24 10.51 -19.98
N VAL A 498 -11.57 11.67 -19.96
CA VAL A 498 -11.42 12.49 -18.76
C VAL A 498 -12.80 12.86 -18.21
N SER A 499 -12.98 12.76 -16.89
CA SER A 499 -14.24 13.04 -16.22
C SER A 499 -14.08 14.10 -15.13
N ARG A 500 -15.21 14.67 -14.68
CA ARG A 500 -15.22 15.66 -13.58
C ARG A 500 -14.63 15.14 -12.28
N ILE A 501 -14.64 13.82 -12.05
CA ILE A 501 -14.03 13.21 -10.86
C ILE A 501 -12.52 13.58 -10.77
N GLY A 502 -11.90 13.86 -11.93
CA GLY A 502 -10.51 14.28 -12.07
C GLY A 502 -9.64 13.12 -12.47
N GLU A 503 -8.92 12.55 -11.51
CA GLU A 503 -7.95 11.44 -11.67
C GLU A 503 -8.58 10.09 -12.08
N VAL A 504 -9.86 10.05 -12.44
CA VAL A 504 -10.58 8.84 -12.84
C VAL A 504 -11.05 9.00 -14.27
N ILE A 505 -10.46 8.19 -15.14
CA ILE A 505 -10.93 8.04 -16.52
C ILE A 505 -12.22 7.23 -16.50
N LEU A 506 -13.27 7.79 -17.12
CA LEU A 506 -14.60 7.20 -17.09
C LEU A 506 -14.80 6.32 -18.31
N ASN A 507 -15.11 5.05 -18.07
CA ASN A 507 -15.36 4.07 -19.11
C ASN A 507 -16.82 4.12 -19.61
N PRO A 508 -17.08 4.06 -20.92
CA PRO A 508 -18.43 4.22 -21.49
C PRO A 508 -19.46 3.16 -21.05
N PHE A 509 -19.01 1.98 -20.58
CA PHE A 509 -19.88 0.86 -20.21
C PHE A 509 -19.91 0.59 -18.70
N LEU A 510 -18.75 0.68 -18.04
CA LEU A 510 -18.58 0.46 -16.60
C LEU A 510 -18.71 1.76 -15.78
N GLY A 511 -18.77 2.92 -16.45
CA GLY A 511 -18.70 4.20 -15.79
C GLY A 511 -17.35 4.39 -15.10
N PRO A 512 -17.30 5.06 -13.94
CA PRO A 512 -16.08 5.20 -13.15
C PRO A 512 -15.82 4.00 -12.22
N ARG A 513 -16.62 2.91 -12.27
CA ARG A 513 -16.60 1.77 -11.32
C ARG A 513 -15.45 0.80 -11.60
N LEU A 514 -14.23 1.29 -11.73
CA LEU A 514 -13.12 0.48 -12.21
C LEU A 514 -11.86 0.69 -11.40
N LYS A 515 -10.97 -0.30 -11.47
CA LYS A 515 -9.53 -0.14 -11.28
C LYS A 515 -8.83 -0.51 -12.56
N SER A 516 -7.75 0.20 -12.84
CA SER A 516 -6.87 -0.10 -13.95
C SER A 516 -5.57 -0.73 -13.48
N GLY A 517 -4.92 -1.39 -14.42
CA GLY A 517 -3.52 -1.74 -14.38
C GLY A 517 -2.95 -1.76 -15.79
N VAL A 518 -1.64 -1.73 -15.92
CA VAL A 518 -0.96 -1.64 -17.22
C VAL A 518 0.15 -2.68 -17.28
N VAL A 519 0.26 -3.40 -18.39
CA VAL A 519 1.48 -4.14 -18.76
C VAL A 519 2.23 -3.32 -19.79
N THR A 520 3.49 -2.97 -19.53
CA THR A 520 4.35 -2.36 -20.55
C THR A 520 5.27 -3.41 -21.17
N THR A 521 5.65 -3.23 -22.44
CA THR A 521 6.50 -4.16 -23.18
C THR A 521 7.21 -3.50 -24.36
N ASP A 522 8.27 -4.13 -24.85
CA ASP A 522 8.93 -3.83 -26.14
C ASP A 522 8.35 -4.66 -27.31
N MET A 523 7.36 -5.53 -27.07
CA MET A 523 6.69 -6.31 -28.10
C MET A 523 5.96 -5.41 -29.08
N PRO A 524 6.23 -5.42 -30.40
CA PRO A 524 5.52 -4.56 -31.34
C PRO A 524 4.01 -4.86 -31.37
N LEU A 525 3.17 -3.83 -31.14
CA LEU A 525 1.70 -3.96 -31.10
C LEU A 525 0.99 -2.96 -32.02
N LYS A 526 -0.19 -3.37 -32.49
CA LYS A 526 -1.17 -2.46 -33.12
C LYS A 526 -1.92 -1.73 -32.01
N HIS A 527 -1.86 -0.41 -32.04
CA HIS A 527 -2.57 0.44 -31.08
C HIS A 527 -4.04 0.61 -31.43
N ASP A 528 -4.85 0.73 -30.37
CA ASP A 528 -6.18 1.31 -30.40
C ASP A 528 -6.10 2.83 -30.57
N GLN A 529 -7.27 3.44 -30.81
CA GLN A 529 -7.42 4.88 -30.87
C GLN A 529 -8.26 5.39 -29.69
N PRO A 530 -7.98 6.62 -29.20
CA PRO A 530 -8.86 7.33 -28.29
C PRO A 530 -10.33 7.36 -28.75
N ILE A 531 -11.25 7.54 -27.81
CA ILE A 531 -12.69 7.55 -28.06
C ILE A 531 -13.31 8.91 -27.73
N ASP A 532 -14.43 9.20 -28.39
CA ASP A 532 -15.33 10.31 -28.08
C ASP A 532 -16.75 9.76 -27.94
N PHE A 533 -17.25 9.72 -26.71
CA PHE A 533 -18.62 9.32 -26.39
C PHE A 533 -19.40 10.45 -25.71
N GLY A 534 -18.96 11.70 -25.92
CA GLY A 534 -19.64 12.90 -25.42
C GLY A 534 -19.41 13.19 -23.93
N MET A 535 -18.39 12.58 -23.30
CA MET A 535 -18.18 12.72 -21.86
C MET A 535 -17.84 14.15 -21.45
N GLN A 536 -17.08 14.89 -22.27
CA GLN A 536 -16.69 16.27 -21.95
C GLN A 536 -17.93 17.15 -21.74
N SER A 537 -18.83 17.18 -22.71
CA SER A 537 -20.09 17.92 -22.62
C SER A 537 -21.02 17.39 -21.52
N PHE A 538 -21.04 16.08 -21.26
CA PHE A 538 -21.84 15.51 -20.18
C PHE A 538 -21.35 16.00 -18.80
N CYS A 539 -20.03 15.93 -18.55
CA CYS A 539 -19.43 16.34 -17.28
C CYS A 539 -19.49 17.85 -17.08
N GLU A 540 -19.34 18.67 -18.14
CA GLU A 540 -19.54 20.13 -18.06
C GLU A 540 -20.91 20.49 -17.47
N ALA A 541 -21.95 19.72 -17.80
CA ALA A 541 -23.31 19.97 -17.37
C ALA A 541 -23.77 19.16 -16.14
N CYS A 542 -22.91 18.30 -15.58
CA CYS A 542 -23.25 17.45 -14.42
C CYS A 542 -22.27 17.65 -13.25
N ASN A 543 -22.80 17.92 -12.05
CA ASN A 543 -22.02 18.13 -10.83
C ASN A 543 -22.28 17.08 -9.73
N LYS A 544 -22.91 15.94 -10.05
CA LYS A 544 -23.32 14.94 -9.04
C LYS A 544 -22.13 14.39 -8.23
N CYS A 545 -21.00 14.07 -8.87
CA CYS A 545 -19.83 13.58 -8.14
C CYS A 545 -19.21 14.66 -7.22
N ALA A 546 -19.22 15.93 -7.63
CA ALA A 546 -18.78 17.05 -6.80
C ALA A 546 -19.70 17.23 -5.58
N ARG A 547 -21.02 17.17 -5.80
CA ARG A 547 -22.06 17.22 -4.76
C ARG A 547 -21.94 16.14 -3.71
N GLU A 548 -21.63 14.93 -4.16
CA GLU A 548 -21.61 13.79 -3.26
C GLU A 548 -20.24 13.54 -2.62
N CYS A 549 -19.21 14.35 -2.93
CA CYS A 549 -17.86 14.20 -2.40
C CYS A 549 -17.80 14.60 -0.92
N PRO A 550 -17.52 13.68 0.03
CA PRO A 550 -17.53 14.00 1.46
C PRO A 550 -16.48 15.02 1.89
N SER A 551 -15.34 15.07 1.19
CA SER A 551 -14.25 16.00 1.47
C SER A 551 -14.31 17.30 0.68
N GLY A 552 -15.28 17.43 -0.25
CA GLY A 552 -15.35 18.57 -1.16
C GLY A 552 -14.13 18.71 -2.09
N ALA A 553 -13.43 17.60 -2.39
CA ALA A 553 -12.20 17.61 -3.18
C ALA A 553 -12.43 17.75 -4.71
N ILE A 554 -13.64 17.46 -5.19
CA ILE A 554 -13.96 17.48 -6.62
C ILE A 554 -14.46 18.87 -7.01
N THR A 555 -13.88 19.45 -8.06
CA THR A 555 -14.27 20.77 -8.57
C THR A 555 -15.64 20.74 -9.26
N ALA A 556 -16.48 21.70 -8.93
CA ALA A 556 -17.70 22.03 -9.67
C ALA A 556 -17.44 23.01 -10.83
N GLY A 557 -16.20 23.51 -10.97
CA GLY A 557 -15.78 24.49 -11.97
C GLY A 557 -15.47 23.88 -13.36
N PRO A 558 -14.93 24.70 -14.28
CA PRO A 558 -14.53 24.26 -15.62
C PRO A 558 -13.22 23.47 -15.60
N LYS A 559 -12.91 22.80 -16.72
CA LYS A 559 -11.57 22.23 -16.96
C LYS A 559 -10.52 23.32 -17.09
N ARG A 560 -9.30 23.01 -16.67
CA ARG A 560 -8.13 23.89 -16.75
C ARG A 560 -6.86 23.08 -17.00
N MET A 561 -5.78 23.73 -17.39
CA MET A 561 -4.49 23.11 -17.67
C MET A 561 -3.72 22.77 -16.39
N PHE A 562 -3.26 21.53 -16.29
CA PHE A 562 -2.39 21.02 -15.24
C PHE A 562 -1.27 20.21 -15.89
N ASN A 563 -0.01 20.58 -15.66
CA ASN A 563 1.16 19.83 -16.15
C ASN A 563 1.10 19.54 -17.66
N GLY A 564 0.68 20.51 -18.46
CA GLY A 564 0.58 20.37 -19.92
C GLY A 564 -0.67 19.66 -20.43
N TYR A 565 -1.63 19.27 -19.59
CA TYR A 565 -2.89 18.65 -20.04
C TYR A 565 -4.15 19.26 -19.43
N GLU A 566 -5.26 19.21 -20.18
CA GLU A 566 -6.55 19.74 -19.76
C GLU A 566 -7.30 18.73 -18.86
N ILE A 567 -7.74 19.16 -17.66
CA ILE A 567 -8.42 18.28 -16.70
C ILE A 567 -9.36 19.05 -15.75
N TRP A 568 -10.36 18.37 -15.18
CA TRP A 568 -11.01 18.77 -13.93
C TRP A 568 -10.15 18.35 -12.74
N LYS A 569 -9.10 19.10 -12.43
CA LYS A 569 -8.19 18.72 -11.36
C LYS A 569 -8.89 18.77 -10.00
N SER A 570 -8.88 17.65 -9.27
CA SER A 570 -9.38 17.57 -7.90
C SER A 570 -8.28 17.95 -6.89
N ASP A 571 -8.69 18.38 -5.70
CA ASP A 571 -7.80 18.57 -4.55
C ASP A 571 -7.40 17.19 -4.01
N SER A 572 -6.31 16.67 -4.57
CA SER A 572 -5.80 15.35 -4.22
C SER A 572 -5.40 15.29 -2.74
N GLN A 573 -4.94 16.39 -2.11
CA GLN A 573 -4.59 16.42 -0.69
C GLN A 573 -5.83 16.16 0.17
N LYS A 574 -6.93 16.90 -0.05
CA LYS A 574 -8.22 16.67 0.64
C LYS A 574 -8.75 15.25 0.43
N CYS A 575 -8.66 14.73 -0.79
CA CYS A 575 -9.11 13.38 -1.11
C CYS A 575 -8.31 12.33 -0.33
N THR A 576 -6.98 12.41 -0.36
CA THR A 576 -6.09 11.47 0.34
C THR A 576 -6.28 11.57 1.86
N THR A 577 -6.34 12.78 2.42
CA THR A 577 -6.60 12.98 3.85
C THR A 577 -7.87 12.25 4.26
N TYR A 578 -9.00 12.50 3.58
CA TYR A 578 -10.26 11.85 3.92
C TYR A 578 -10.21 10.32 3.77
N ARG A 579 -9.59 9.82 2.70
CA ARG A 579 -9.46 8.38 2.45
C ARG A 579 -8.67 7.68 3.54
N VAL A 580 -7.58 8.29 4.01
CA VAL A 580 -6.71 7.70 5.02
C VAL A 580 -7.29 7.82 6.44
N THR A 581 -7.99 8.91 6.76
CA THR A 581 -8.41 9.22 8.14
C THR A 581 -9.89 9.01 8.45
N THR A 582 -10.72 8.58 7.49
CA THR A 582 -12.17 8.43 7.74
C THR A 582 -12.44 7.46 8.92
N PRO A 583 -13.14 7.91 9.98
CA PRO A 583 -13.38 7.06 11.16
C PRO A 583 -14.51 6.06 10.91
N GLY A 584 -15.59 6.46 10.22
CA GLY A 584 -16.79 5.66 9.98
C GLY A 584 -16.69 4.63 8.83
N GLY A 585 -15.49 4.31 8.36
CA GLY A 585 -15.24 3.36 7.29
C GLY A 585 -13.75 3.16 7.01
N ALA A 586 -13.44 2.63 5.82
CA ALA A 586 -12.07 2.44 5.36
C ALA A 586 -11.94 2.87 3.89
N MET A 587 -11.19 3.95 3.65
CA MET A 587 -11.05 4.62 2.35
C MET A 587 -12.36 5.22 1.82
N CYS A 588 -12.35 5.67 0.56
CA CYS A 588 -13.50 6.27 -0.10
C CYS A 588 -13.41 6.05 -1.62
N GLY A 589 -14.57 5.78 -2.21
CA GLY A 589 -14.86 5.64 -3.63
C GLY A 589 -16.27 6.16 -3.99
N ARG A 590 -16.85 7.02 -3.14
CA ARG A 590 -18.23 7.53 -3.28
C ARG A 590 -18.51 8.26 -4.59
N CYS A 591 -17.50 8.92 -5.15
CA CYS A 591 -17.62 9.55 -6.47
C CYS A 591 -17.93 8.54 -7.59
N MET A 592 -17.45 7.30 -7.48
CA MET A 592 -17.76 6.25 -8.43
C MET A 592 -19.19 5.76 -8.27
N LYS A 593 -19.62 5.52 -7.02
CA LYS A 593 -20.96 5.08 -6.67
C LYS A 593 -22.06 6.00 -7.21
N THR A 594 -21.86 7.30 -7.05
CA THR A 594 -22.89 8.32 -7.28
C THR A 594 -22.92 8.85 -8.71
N CYS A 595 -21.95 8.49 -9.55
CA CYS A 595 -21.94 8.90 -10.95
C CYS A 595 -23.13 8.28 -11.70
N PRO A 596 -23.89 9.04 -12.52
CA PRO A 596 -24.99 8.50 -13.33
C PRO A 596 -24.58 7.39 -14.32
N TRP A 597 -23.29 7.29 -14.64
CA TRP A 597 -22.73 6.25 -15.51
C TRP A 597 -22.44 4.94 -14.78
N ASN A 598 -22.57 4.90 -13.45
CA ASN A 598 -22.48 3.67 -12.66
C ASN A 598 -23.80 2.86 -12.81
N LEU A 599 -23.90 2.07 -13.88
CA LEU A 599 -25.11 1.36 -14.27
C LEU A 599 -25.04 -0.14 -13.94
N GLU A 600 -26.22 -0.75 -13.77
CA GLU A 600 -26.39 -2.18 -13.45
C GLU A 600 -26.11 -3.10 -14.65
N GLY A 601 -26.18 -2.58 -15.87
CA GLY A 601 -26.00 -3.36 -17.10
C GLY A 601 -27.31 -3.97 -17.61
N LEU A 602 -28.44 -3.32 -17.34
CA LEU A 602 -29.76 -3.74 -17.81
C LEU A 602 -30.00 -3.34 -19.28
N PHE A 603 -30.95 -4.01 -19.93
CA PHE A 603 -31.40 -3.63 -21.28
C PHE A 603 -31.88 -2.16 -21.31
N ARG A 604 -32.62 -1.73 -20.29
CA ARG A 604 -33.06 -0.32 -20.16
C ARG A 604 -31.90 0.68 -19.97
N ASP A 605 -30.77 0.25 -19.42
CA ASP A 605 -29.60 1.13 -19.24
C ASP A 605 -28.94 1.46 -20.59
N ALA A 606 -29.16 0.64 -21.62
CA ALA A 606 -28.73 0.95 -22.98
C ALA A 606 -29.42 2.20 -23.54
N ALA A 607 -30.70 2.43 -23.20
CA ALA A 607 -31.41 3.64 -23.59
C ALA A 607 -30.80 4.90 -22.94
N PHE A 608 -30.49 4.82 -21.62
CA PHE A 608 -29.77 5.89 -20.93
C PHE A 608 -28.44 6.20 -21.61
N ARG A 609 -27.59 5.19 -21.85
CA ARG A 609 -26.28 5.39 -22.51
C ARG A 609 -26.44 6.00 -23.89
N LYS A 610 -27.39 5.53 -24.70
CA LYS A 610 -27.63 6.07 -26.04
C LYS A 610 -27.97 7.57 -25.98
N VAL A 611 -28.85 7.99 -25.07
CA VAL A 611 -29.17 9.42 -24.90
C VAL A 611 -27.96 10.19 -24.38
N ALA A 612 -27.27 9.68 -23.36
CA ALA A 612 -26.11 10.34 -22.75
C ALA A 612 -24.96 10.55 -23.75
N MET A 613 -24.72 9.60 -24.65
CA MET A 613 -23.66 9.68 -25.67
C MET A 613 -24.04 10.56 -26.87
N ASN A 614 -25.29 10.49 -27.34
CA ASN A 614 -25.71 11.19 -28.56
C ASN A 614 -26.28 12.60 -28.28
N VAL A 615 -26.74 12.86 -27.06
CA VAL A 615 -27.30 14.15 -26.62
C VAL A 615 -26.71 14.52 -25.25
N PRO A 616 -25.38 14.70 -25.13
CA PRO A 616 -24.73 14.89 -23.84
C PRO A 616 -25.19 16.16 -23.10
N LYS A 617 -25.72 17.16 -23.81
CA LYS A 617 -26.36 18.35 -23.20
C LYS A 617 -27.61 18.02 -22.38
N ALA A 618 -28.18 16.82 -22.52
CA ALA A 618 -29.26 16.32 -21.66
C ALA A 618 -28.78 15.91 -20.25
N ALA A 619 -27.48 15.97 -19.95
CA ALA A 619 -26.90 15.56 -18.66
C ALA A 619 -27.60 16.14 -17.42
N PRO A 620 -28.03 17.42 -17.35
CA PRO A 620 -28.75 17.92 -16.18
C PRO A 620 -30.09 17.19 -15.95
N ILE A 621 -30.81 16.91 -17.02
CA ILE A 621 -32.10 16.18 -16.97
C ILE A 621 -31.85 14.73 -16.57
N LEU A 622 -30.84 14.09 -17.17
CA LEU A 622 -30.46 12.71 -16.86
C LEU A 622 -29.98 12.56 -15.42
N ALA A 623 -29.18 13.50 -14.90
CA ALA A 623 -28.73 13.51 -13.52
C ALA A 623 -29.90 13.72 -12.54
N LYS A 624 -30.86 14.60 -12.87
CA LYS A 624 -32.07 14.80 -12.07
C LYS A 624 -32.97 13.55 -12.06
N LEU A 625 -33.12 12.88 -13.21
CA LEU A 625 -33.83 11.60 -13.30
C LEU A 625 -33.13 10.53 -12.46
N ASP A 626 -31.80 10.44 -12.54
CA ASP A 626 -30.97 9.53 -11.75
C ASP A 626 -31.18 9.73 -10.24
N ASP A 627 -31.20 10.98 -9.77
CA ASP A 627 -31.55 11.34 -8.39
C ASP A 627 -32.99 10.96 -8.02
N THR A 628 -33.95 11.21 -8.92
CA THR A 628 -35.38 10.92 -8.70
C THR A 628 -35.60 9.41 -8.54
N LEU A 629 -34.88 8.60 -9.31
CA LEU A 629 -34.88 7.13 -9.22
C LEU A 629 -34.09 6.61 -8.01
N GLY A 630 -33.47 7.48 -7.20
CA GLY A 630 -32.69 7.10 -6.04
C GLY A 630 -31.38 6.38 -6.36
N ARG A 631 -30.88 6.49 -7.60
CA ARG A 631 -29.61 5.86 -8.03
C ARG A 631 -28.43 6.55 -7.36
N GLY A 632 -27.49 5.74 -6.87
CA GLY A 632 -26.40 6.19 -5.99
C GLY A 632 -26.80 6.30 -4.51
N GLY A 633 -28.03 5.95 -4.13
CA GLY A 633 -28.44 5.75 -2.73
C GLY A 633 -27.98 4.40 -2.16
N LEU A 634 -28.36 4.11 -0.91
CA LEU A 634 -28.08 2.83 -0.26
C LEU A 634 -29.13 1.78 -0.63
N ASN A 635 -28.68 0.54 -0.82
CA ASN A 635 -29.55 -0.63 -0.95
C ASN A 635 -29.16 -1.68 0.11
N SER A 636 -29.92 -1.75 1.21
CA SER A 636 -29.63 -2.65 2.33
C SER A 636 -29.62 -4.14 1.94
N VAL A 637 -30.37 -4.54 0.91
CA VAL A 637 -30.36 -5.94 0.39
C VAL A 637 -28.98 -6.34 -0.12
N LYS A 638 -28.17 -5.36 -0.52
CA LYS A 638 -26.81 -5.57 -1.05
C LYS A 638 -25.72 -5.37 0.00
N LYS A 639 -26.07 -4.97 1.23
CA LYS A 639 -25.11 -4.90 2.35
C LYS A 639 -24.92 -6.30 2.93
N TRP A 640 -23.78 -6.92 2.64
CA TRP A 640 -23.46 -8.30 3.04
C TRP A 640 -22.28 -8.42 4.00
N TRP A 641 -21.50 -7.35 4.18
CA TRP A 641 -20.32 -7.34 5.03
C TRP A 641 -20.64 -6.95 6.48
N TRP A 642 -19.70 -7.24 7.36
CA TRP A 642 -19.73 -6.80 8.74
C TRP A 642 -18.93 -5.51 8.90
N ASP A 643 -19.44 -4.59 9.71
CA ASP A 643 -18.78 -3.32 10.02
C ASP A 643 -17.75 -3.53 11.15
N LEU A 644 -16.69 -4.28 10.83
CA LEU A 644 -15.63 -4.62 11.77
C LEU A 644 -14.38 -3.76 11.57
N GLU A 645 -13.76 -3.40 12.68
CA GLU A 645 -12.59 -2.55 12.78
C GLU A 645 -11.44 -3.27 13.50
N LEU A 646 -10.22 -3.10 12.99
CA LEU A 646 -9.00 -3.63 13.59
C LEU A 646 -8.71 -2.95 14.95
N SER A 647 -8.63 -3.75 16.02
CA SER A 647 -8.21 -3.32 17.35
C SER A 647 -6.68 -3.36 17.53
N GLU A 648 -6.18 -2.72 18.59
CA GLU A 648 -4.76 -2.77 18.97
C GLU A 648 -4.28 -4.20 19.29
N ALA A 649 -5.17 -5.07 19.77
CA ALA A 649 -4.87 -6.48 20.02
C ALA A 649 -4.71 -7.30 18.71
N GLY A 650 -4.97 -6.71 17.55
CA GLY A 650 -4.88 -7.35 16.24
C GLY A 650 -6.12 -8.13 15.82
N SER A 651 -7.13 -8.29 16.69
CA SER A 651 -8.45 -8.83 16.35
C SER A 651 -9.40 -7.75 15.84
N TYR A 652 -10.47 -8.16 15.16
CA TYR A 652 -11.48 -7.26 14.62
C TYR A 652 -12.75 -7.28 15.47
N HIS A 653 -13.32 -6.10 15.71
CA HIS A 653 -14.52 -5.94 16.53
C HIS A 653 -15.51 -5.00 15.85
N PRO A 654 -16.81 -5.05 16.17
CA PRO A 654 -17.76 -4.02 15.74
C PRO A 654 -17.19 -2.62 15.96
N THR A 655 -17.22 -1.78 14.94
CA THR A 655 -16.68 -0.42 15.07
C THR A 655 -17.40 0.36 16.17
N GLN A 656 -16.63 1.14 16.92
CA GLN A 656 -17.17 2.08 17.91
C GLN A 656 -17.58 3.41 17.27
N HIS A 657 -17.17 3.65 16.02
CA HIS A 657 -17.51 4.85 15.27
C HIS A 657 -18.85 4.68 14.54
N ALA A 658 -19.58 5.79 14.39
CA ALA A 658 -20.78 5.79 13.56
C ALA A 658 -20.41 5.40 12.12
N VAL A 659 -21.02 4.33 11.60
CA VAL A 659 -20.78 3.85 10.24
C VAL A 659 -21.26 4.89 9.23
N ASN A 660 -20.42 5.21 8.25
CA ASN A 660 -20.82 6.08 7.15
C ASN A 660 -21.97 5.44 6.36
N ALA A 661 -23.15 6.05 6.43
CA ALA A 661 -24.36 5.60 5.73
C ALA A 661 -25.04 6.78 5.02
N ARG A 662 -24.38 7.31 3.98
CA ARG A 662 -24.76 8.58 3.36
C ARG A 662 -25.87 8.41 2.32
N GLY A 663 -27.01 9.09 2.54
CA GLY A 663 -28.04 9.31 1.52
C GLY A 663 -27.57 10.24 0.38
N LEU A 664 -28.44 10.48 -0.60
CA LEU A 664 -28.17 11.46 -1.66
C LEU A 664 -28.38 12.90 -1.15
N GLN A 665 -27.47 13.80 -1.46
CA GLN A 665 -27.55 15.21 -1.05
C GLN A 665 -28.29 16.05 -2.10
N LYS A 666 -29.56 15.73 -2.35
CA LYS A 666 -30.34 16.30 -3.48
C LYS A 666 -30.53 17.82 -3.40
N ASP A 667 -30.55 18.38 -2.19
CA ASP A 667 -30.79 19.80 -1.94
C ASP A 667 -29.50 20.62 -1.86
N LEU A 668 -28.33 19.97 -1.85
CA LEU A 668 -27.04 20.65 -1.81
C LEU A 668 -26.74 21.32 -3.15
N LYS A 669 -26.67 22.65 -3.12
CA LYS A 669 -26.20 23.48 -4.24
C LYS A 669 -24.73 23.78 -4.03
N ILE A 670 -23.91 23.55 -5.05
CA ILE A 670 -22.48 23.89 -5.03
C ILE A 670 -22.26 25.02 -6.03
N ASP A 671 -21.60 26.08 -5.56
CA ASP A 671 -20.92 27.03 -6.42
C ASP A 671 -19.41 26.78 -6.33
N HIS A 672 -18.76 26.67 -7.49
CA HIS A 672 -17.31 26.57 -7.58
C HIS A 672 -16.57 27.85 -7.11
N ASN A 673 -17.24 29.01 -7.12
CA ASN A 673 -16.66 30.26 -6.59
C ASN A 673 -16.41 30.18 -5.08
N ASP A 674 -17.19 29.38 -4.37
CA ASP A 674 -17.05 29.15 -2.94
C ASP A 674 -16.04 28.02 -2.62
N GLN A 675 -15.54 27.31 -3.65
CA GLN A 675 -14.60 26.21 -3.45
C GLN A 675 -13.16 26.70 -3.34
N THR A 676 -12.53 26.44 -2.20
CA THR A 676 -11.07 26.54 -2.06
C THR A 676 -10.44 25.17 -2.28
N LEU A 677 -9.69 25.02 -3.38
CA LEU A 677 -9.02 23.79 -3.80
C LEU A 677 -7.52 24.05 -3.97
N ALA A 678 -6.71 23.02 -3.71
CA ALA A 678 -5.26 23.04 -3.89
C ALA A 678 -4.81 21.99 -4.93
N VAL A 679 -3.77 22.31 -5.69
CA VAL A 679 -3.13 21.37 -6.64
C VAL A 679 -1.61 21.44 -6.55
N TYR A 680 -0.94 20.34 -6.90
CA TYR A 680 0.50 20.19 -6.76
C TYR A 680 1.14 19.84 -8.11
N PRO A 681 1.33 20.84 -9.00
CA PRO A 681 1.99 20.63 -10.29
C PRO A 681 3.47 20.31 -10.12
N ALA A 682 4.18 20.04 -11.22
CA ALA A 682 5.60 19.66 -11.19
C ALA A 682 6.53 20.61 -10.37
N PRO A 683 6.33 21.94 -10.36
CA PRO A 683 7.08 22.83 -9.47
C PRO A 683 6.87 22.58 -7.97
N LEU A 684 5.71 22.05 -7.57
CA LEU A 684 5.33 21.74 -6.19
C LEU A 684 5.38 20.23 -5.89
N ALA A 685 5.91 19.42 -6.81
CA ALA A 685 6.10 17.99 -6.59
C ALA A 685 7.21 17.73 -5.57
N ALA A 686 7.09 16.62 -4.83
CA ALA A 686 8.12 16.22 -3.88
C ALA A 686 9.44 15.87 -4.58
N HIS A 687 10.57 15.89 -3.85
CA HIS A 687 11.85 15.40 -4.35
C HIS A 687 11.77 13.88 -4.56
N PRO A 688 12.63 13.28 -5.39
CA PRO A 688 12.54 11.85 -5.68
C PRO A 688 12.94 10.94 -4.51
N TYR A 689 13.70 11.45 -3.55
CA TYR A 689 14.35 10.64 -2.53
C TYR A 689 13.39 10.16 -1.42
N PRO A 690 13.65 8.99 -0.80
CA PRO A 690 12.82 8.45 0.28
C PRO A 690 13.11 9.18 1.61
N TYR A 691 12.73 10.45 1.65
CA TYR A 691 12.89 11.34 2.79
C TYR A 691 11.65 12.25 2.92
N PRO A 692 11.32 12.77 4.12
CA PRO A 692 10.20 13.70 4.29
C PRO A 692 10.39 14.99 3.47
N ASP A 693 9.30 15.48 2.89
CA ASP A 693 9.24 16.71 2.09
C ASP A 693 7.88 17.39 2.31
N PRO A 694 7.74 18.22 3.36
CA PRO A 694 6.46 18.80 3.76
C PRO A 694 5.68 19.50 2.63
N MET A 695 4.35 19.40 2.68
CA MET A 695 3.46 20.01 1.70
C MET A 695 3.14 21.46 2.04
N ASP A 696 3.37 22.37 1.08
CA ASP A 696 2.85 23.73 1.14
C ASP A 696 1.43 23.80 0.54
N ARG A 697 0.42 23.89 1.40
CA ARG A 697 -0.98 23.96 0.97
C ARG A 697 -1.35 25.31 0.37
N GLU A 698 -0.79 26.41 0.87
CA GLU A 698 -1.10 27.75 0.36
C GLU A 698 -0.53 27.95 -1.04
N ALA A 699 0.70 27.47 -1.29
CA ALA A 699 1.25 27.39 -2.64
C ALA A 699 0.37 26.52 -3.56
N GLY A 700 -0.17 25.42 -3.05
CA GLY A 700 -1.11 24.58 -3.80
C GLY A 700 -2.42 25.28 -4.16
N ILE A 701 -2.96 26.12 -3.26
CA ILE A 701 -4.17 26.95 -3.52
C ILE A 701 -3.85 28.03 -4.55
N ALA A 702 -2.70 28.70 -4.42
CA ALA A 702 -2.24 29.69 -5.39
C ALA A 702 -2.06 29.06 -6.77
N ALA A 703 -1.46 27.87 -6.85
CA ALA A 703 -1.31 27.10 -8.08
C ALA A 703 -2.66 26.76 -8.73
N TYR A 704 -3.68 26.37 -7.93
CA TYR A 704 -5.02 26.09 -8.47
C TYR A 704 -5.65 27.34 -9.09
N LYS A 705 -5.54 28.48 -8.41
CA LYS A 705 -6.06 29.76 -8.92
C LYS A 705 -5.35 30.21 -10.19
N ALA A 706 -4.04 29.92 -10.31
CA ALA A 706 -3.21 30.27 -11.46
C ALA A 706 -3.46 29.39 -12.70
N MET A 707 -4.13 28.24 -12.56
CA MET A 707 -4.42 27.38 -13.72
C MET A 707 -5.28 28.11 -14.76
N VAL A 708 -4.93 27.96 -16.04
CA VAL A 708 -5.60 28.63 -17.16
C VAL A 708 -6.44 27.67 -18.01
N PRO A 709 -7.45 28.15 -18.75
CA PRO A 709 -8.10 27.37 -19.81
C PRO A 709 -7.12 26.91 -20.90
N ALA A 710 -7.41 25.78 -21.55
CA ALA A 710 -6.56 25.22 -22.62
C ALA A 710 -6.31 26.21 -23.78
N LYS A 711 -7.33 26.97 -24.18
CA LYS A 711 -7.21 28.01 -25.23
C LYS A 711 -6.16 29.08 -24.88
N ASP A 712 -6.05 29.46 -23.62
CA ASP A 712 -5.19 30.53 -23.16
C ASP A 712 -3.75 30.02 -23.04
N HIS A 713 -3.59 28.77 -22.59
CA HIS A 713 -2.31 28.03 -22.64
C HIS A 713 -1.76 27.93 -24.07
N ILE A 714 -2.58 27.44 -25.02
CA ILE A 714 -2.18 27.31 -26.43
C ILE A 714 -1.74 28.66 -26.98
N ALA A 715 -2.51 29.72 -26.72
CA ALA A 715 -2.18 31.06 -27.18
C ALA A 715 -0.88 31.61 -26.54
N ALA A 716 -0.64 31.31 -25.27
CA ALA A 716 0.60 31.70 -24.56
C ALA A 716 1.82 30.98 -25.12
N VAL A 717 1.77 29.65 -25.24
CA VAL A 717 2.86 28.84 -25.80
C VAL A 717 3.18 29.25 -27.24
N ALA A 718 2.16 29.53 -28.06
CA ALA A 718 2.35 30.00 -29.43
C ALA A 718 3.06 31.37 -29.51
N ARG A 719 3.04 32.17 -28.44
CA ARG A 719 3.80 33.43 -28.32
C ARG A 719 5.18 33.27 -27.68
N GLY A 720 5.57 32.04 -27.31
CA GLY A 720 6.80 31.77 -26.56
C GLY A 720 6.73 32.14 -25.08
N ASP A 721 5.53 32.31 -24.53
CA ASP A 721 5.34 32.56 -23.10
C ASP A 721 5.42 31.25 -22.32
N GLU A 722 6.55 31.03 -21.65
CA GLU A 722 6.78 29.83 -20.84
C GLU A 722 6.16 29.90 -19.43
N SER A 723 5.54 31.03 -19.02
CA SER A 723 4.98 31.19 -17.68
C SER A 723 3.79 30.25 -17.39
N VAL A 724 3.14 29.74 -18.44
CA VAL A 724 2.06 28.74 -18.35
C VAL A 724 2.58 27.29 -18.29
N LEU A 725 3.89 27.09 -18.46
CA LEU A 725 4.51 25.76 -18.48
C LEU A 725 4.93 25.34 -17.08
N HIS A 726 4.45 24.18 -16.63
CA HIS A 726 4.90 23.60 -15.38
C HIS A 726 6.22 22.85 -15.59
N ARG A 727 7.32 23.41 -15.10
CA ARG A 727 8.65 22.77 -15.13
C ARG A 727 8.94 22.08 -13.80
N THR A 728 9.60 20.93 -13.86
CA THR A 728 10.05 20.23 -12.65
C THR A 728 11.07 21.08 -11.91
N ARG A 729 10.96 21.17 -10.58
CA ARG A 729 11.96 21.87 -9.77
C ARG A 729 13.34 21.21 -9.91
N PRO A 730 14.45 21.97 -9.84
CA PRO A 730 15.79 21.39 -9.83
C PRO A 730 15.94 20.35 -8.72
N ILE A 731 16.52 19.19 -9.04
CA ILE A 731 16.78 18.13 -8.07
C ILE A 731 18.17 18.38 -7.49
N GLY A 732 18.23 18.72 -6.21
CA GLY A 732 19.47 18.90 -5.46
C GLY A 732 20.15 17.58 -5.10
N GLU A 733 21.21 17.64 -4.29
CA GLU A 733 21.87 16.44 -3.78
C GLU A 733 20.91 15.61 -2.91
N SER A 734 21.04 14.28 -2.97
CA SER A 734 20.21 13.39 -2.15
C SER A 734 20.38 13.67 -0.65
N PRO A 735 19.28 13.85 0.11
CA PRO A 735 19.33 14.00 1.56
C PRO A 735 19.69 12.69 2.27
N VAL A 736 19.67 11.56 1.54
CA VAL A 736 19.97 10.22 2.05
C VAL A 736 21.05 9.52 1.24
N LEU A 737 21.86 8.73 1.94
CA LEU A 737 22.86 7.84 1.39
C LEU A 737 22.23 6.45 1.17
N PRO A 738 22.29 5.89 -0.06
CA PRO A 738 21.98 4.49 -0.25
C PRO A 738 23.09 3.64 0.37
N LEU A 739 22.72 2.65 1.18
CA LEU A 739 23.63 1.74 1.86
C LEU A 739 23.18 0.29 1.66
N VAL A 740 24.05 -0.68 1.92
CA VAL A 740 23.75 -2.11 1.95
C VAL A 740 24.21 -2.70 3.28
N VAL A 741 23.37 -3.53 3.89
CA VAL A 741 23.71 -4.33 5.07
C VAL A 741 24.78 -5.35 4.68
N ARG A 742 26.03 -5.13 5.10
CA ARG A 742 27.16 -6.04 4.91
C ARG A 742 27.11 -7.22 5.87
N ALA A 743 26.72 -6.99 7.12
CA ALA A 743 26.67 -7.99 8.16
C ALA A 743 25.58 -7.69 9.19
N VAL A 744 25.02 -8.75 9.77
CA VAL A 744 24.06 -8.72 10.87
C VAL A 744 24.58 -9.66 11.95
N THR A 745 24.90 -9.11 13.12
CA THR A 745 25.53 -9.86 14.22
C THR A 745 24.67 -9.76 15.47
N PRO A 746 24.11 -10.88 15.97
CA PRO A 746 23.51 -10.91 17.30
C PRO A 746 24.57 -10.58 18.34
N GLU A 747 24.37 -9.47 19.05
CA GLU A 747 25.36 -8.92 19.99
C GLU A 747 25.08 -9.38 21.43
N ALA A 748 23.80 -9.38 21.80
CA ALA A 748 23.27 -9.78 23.09
C ALA A 748 21.76 -10.07 22.95
N GLU A 749 21.09 -10.55 24.01
CA GLU A 749 19.64 -10.74 24.00
C GLU A 749 18.92 -9.41 23.69
N GLY A 750 18.25 -9.36 22.54
CA GLY A 750 17.53 -8.17 22.07
C GLY A 750 18.41 -7.08 21.45
N ILE A 751 19.73 -7.29 21.28
CA ILE A 751 20.63 -6.32 20.63
C ILE A 751 21.26 -6.96 19.39
N THR A 752 21.23 -6.24 18.27
CA THR A 752 21.84 -6.68 17.01
C THR A 752 22.67 -5.54 16.41
N THR A 753 23.87 -5.88 15.98
CA THR A 753 24.80 -4.97 15.32
C THR A 753 24.64 -5.11 13.80
N TYR A 754 24.54 -3.97 13.11
CA TYR A 754 24.44 -3.89 11.66
C TYR A 754 25.64 -3.14 11.11
N THR A 755 26.35 -3.78 10.18
CA THR A 755 27.43 -3.13 9.41
C THR A 755 26.88 -2.71 8.06
N LEU A 756 26.95 -1.43 7.73
CA LEU A 756 26.41 -0.81 6.54
C LEU A 756 27.54 -0.31 5.66
N ARG A 757 27.46 -0.49 4.34
CA ARG A 757 28.46 0.03 3.39
C ARG A 757 27.81 0.70 2.18
N ALA A 758 28.56 1.51 1.45
CA ALA A 758 28.13 1.99 0.15
C ALA A 758 27.94 0.79 -0.83
N PRO A 759 26.88 0.77 -1.66
CA PRO A 759 26.64 -0.31 -2.63
C PRO A 759 27.80 -0.51 -3.62
N ASP A 760 28.44 0.58 -4.03
CA ASP A 760 29.56 0.66 -4.98
C ASP A 760 30.94 0.55 -4.31
N GLY A 761 30.97 0.47 -2.97
CA GLY A 761 32.21 0.41 -2.19
C GLY A 761 32.96 1.74 -2.06
N VAL A 762 32.37 2.87 -2.47
CA VAL A 762 32.98 4.19 -2.30
C VAL A 762 33.09 4.54 -0.81
N PRO A 763 34.16 5.26 -0.38
CA PRO A 763 34.30 5.71 1.00
C PRO A 763 33.12 6.56 1.48
N LEU A 764 32.50 6.15 2.59
CA LEU A 764 31.39 6.86 3.21
C LEU A 764 31.84 8.24 3.75
N PRO A 765 30.91 9.20 3.92
CA PRO A 765 31.22 10.48 4.55
C PRO A 765 31.90 10.32 5.92
N PRO A 766 32.88 11.17 6.26
CA PRO A 766 33.52 11.14 7.58
C PRO A 766 32.52 11.50 8.68
N TRP A 767 32.80 11.04 9.89
CA TRP A 767 32.03 11.33 11.10
C TRP A 767 32.96 11.42 12.31
N THR A 768 32.47 11.94 13.42
CA THR A 768 33.24 12.09 14.67
C THR A 768 32.56 11.32 15.81
N PRO A 769 33.32 10.86 16.84
CA PRO A 769 32.75 10.16 17.99
C PRO A 769 31.54 10.90 18.60
N GLY A 770 30.47 10.15 18.89
CA GLY A 770 29.17 10.70 19.30
C GLY A 770 28.18 10.93 18.16
N ALA A 771 28.59 10.83 16.90
CA ALA A 771 27.67 10.99 15.78
C ALA A 771 26.66 9.84 15.67
N HIS A 772 25.48 10.16 15.12
CA HIS A 772 24.46 9.19 14.73
C HIS A 772 24.10 9.35 13.25
N ILE A 773 23.46 8.32 12.69
CA ILE A 773 22.81 8.36 11.38
C ILE A 773 21.32 8.09 11.54
N ASP A 774 20.52 8.65 10.63
CA ASP A 774 19.09 8.39 10.61
C ASP A 774 18.77 7.32 9.60
N LEU A 775 18.49 6.13 10.09
CA LEU A 775 18.15 5.02 9.24
C LEU A 775 16.66 5.07 8.89
N LEU A 776 16.35 5.05 7.60
CA LEU A 776 15.02 4.82 7.09
C LEU A 776 14.74 3.31 7.14
N ILE A 777 13.96 2.90 8.13
CA ILE A 777 13.56 1.50 8.34
C ILE A 777 12.38 1.16 7.44
N ALA A 778 11.42 2.08 7.38
CA ALA A 778 10.23 2.11 6.52
C ALA A 778 9.84 3.60 6.34
N PRO A 779 8.96 3.96 5.38
CA PRO A 779 8.53 5.36 5.18
C PRO A 779 8.09 6.10 6.46
N GLU A 780 7.41 5.41 7.37
CA GLU A 780 6.95 5.93 8.67
C GLU A 780 8.02 5.90 9.80
N TYR A 781 9.16 5.26 9.57
CA TYR A 781 10.19 4.97 10.57
C TYR A 781 11.57 5.46 10.12
N LEU A 782 11.79 6.77 10.21
CA LEU A 782 13.13 7.36 10.21
C LEU A 782 13.63 7.44 11.66
N ARG A 783 14.72 6.76 12.00
CA ARG A 783 15.20 6.65 13.39
C ARG A 783 16.71 6.90 13.51
N PRO A 784 17.14 7.72 14.48
CA PRO A 784 18.56 7.93 14.76
C PRO A 784 19.15 6.69 15.45
N TYR A 785 20.36 6.31 15.03
CA TYR A 785 21.19 5.30 15.70
C TYR A 785 22.64 5.79 15.76
N SER A 786 23.21 5.82 16.96
CA SER A 786 24.61 6.22 17.17
C SER A 786 25.55 5.26 16.43
N LEU A 787 26.56 5.83 15.78
CA LEU A 787 27.62 5.07 15.11
C LEU A 787 28.56 4.49 16.17
N THR A 788 28.85 3.19 16.04
CA THR A 788 29.65 2.41 17.02
C THR A 788 30.97 1.91 16.45
N GLY A 789 31.24 2.18 15.17
CA GLY A 789 32.45 1.74 14.47
C GLY A 789 33.66 2.64 14.71
N ASP A 790 34.72 2.44 13.94
CA ASP A 790 35.86 3.34 13.91
C ASP A 790 35.60 4.50 12.93
N PRO A 791 35.67 5.78 13.36
CA PRO A 791 35.54 6.94 12.48
C PRO A 791 36.54 6.98 11.31
N GLU A 792 37.70 6.33 11.45
CA GLU A 792 38.72 6.25 10.40
C GLU A 792 38.41 5.20 9.33
N ASP A 793 37.60 4.17 9.64
CA ASP A 793 37.14 3.20 8.65
C ASP A 793 35.99 3.77 7.82
N ARG A 794 36.34 4.39 6.70
CA ARG A 794 35.36 4.93 5.75
C ARG A 794 34.75 3.86 4.84
N SER A 795 35.10 2.58 4.98
CA SER A 795 34.48 1.51 4.19
C SER A 795 33.10 1.09 4.70
N CYS A 796 32.78 1.40 5.97
CA CYS A 796 31.51 1.05 6.56
C CYS A 796 31.07 1.95 7.73
N TYR A 797 29.77 1.97 7.99
CA TYR A 797 29.18 2.43 9.24
C TYR A 797 28.73 1.22 10.05
N ARG A 798 28.78 1.31 11.39
CA ARG A 798 28.30 0.27 12.29
C ARG A 798 27.34 0.87 13.30
N ILE A 799 26.19 0.23 13.50
CA ILE A 799 25.17 0.64 14.47
C ILE A 799 24.77 -0.53 15.35
N GLY A 800 24.48 -0.27 16.64
CA GLY A 800 23.90 -1.24 17.58
C GLY A 800 22.43 -0.92 17.82
N VAL A 801 21.53 -1.88 17.60
CA VAL A 801 20.08 -1.66 17.71
C VAL A 801 19.47 -2.56 18.78
N LEU A 802 18.88 -1.93 19.80
CA LEU A 802 18.05 -2.58 20.81
C LEU A 802 16.62 -2.80 20.28
N ARG A 803 16.09 -4.01 20.43
CA ARG A 803 14.69 -4.35 20.13
C ARG A 803 13.78 -3.87 21.25
N GLU A 804 12.81 -3.03 20.90
CA GLU A 804 11.79 -2.54 21.82
C GLU A 804 10.41 -3.06 21.41
N ASP A 805 9.86 -4.01 22.17
CA ASP A 805 8.59 -4.64 21.82
C ASP A 805 7.37 -3.73 22.02
N ALA A 806 7.43 -2.81 22.99
CA ALA A 806 6.39 -1.81 23.28
C ALA A 806 6.64 -0.45 22.59
N GLY A 807 7.67 -0.35 21.74
CA GLY A 807 8.02 0.90 21.06
C GLY A 807 7.15 1.20 19.83
N ARG A 808 7.54 2.23 19.06
CA ARG A 808 6.86 2.66 17.82
C ARG A 808 6.93 1.65 16.66
N GLY A 809 7.49 0.46 16.85
CA GLY A 809 7.56 -0.62 15.84
C GLY A 809 8.82 -0.66 14.97
N GLY A 810 9.59 0.44 14.87
CA GLY A 810 10.79 0.52 14.02
C GLY A 810 11.88 -0.51 14.36
N SER A 811 12.30 -0.60 15.63
CA SER A 811 13.36 -1.53 16.05
C SER A 811 12.92 -3.00 15.91
N LYS A 812 11.66 -3.31 16.22
CA LYS A 812 11.06 -4.64 15.99
C LYS A 812 11.07 -5.02 14.51
N LEU A 813 10.71 -4.11 13.62
CA LEU A 813 10.73 -4.34 12.18
C LEU A 813 12.17 -4.60 11.70
N LEU A 814 13.12 -3.78 12.15
CA LEU A 814 14.53 -3.90 11.80
C LEU A 814 15.10 -5.27 12.18
N HIS A 815 14.85 -5.73 13.41
CA HIS A 815 15.23 -7.08 13.89
C HIS A 815 14.55 -8.21 13.11
N ARG A 816 13.33 -7.99 12.60
CA ARG A 816 12.56 -9.01 11.87
C ARG A 816 12.98 -9.15 10.41
N ILE A 817 13.33 -8.05 9.72
CA ILE A 817 13.43 -8.04 8.24
C ILE A 817 14.80 -7.65 7.67
N PHE A 818 15.72 -7.10 8.47
CA PHE A 818 17.02 -6.65 7.98
C PHE A 818 18.00 -7.81 8.03
N ALA A 819 18.48 -8.22 6.85
CA ALA A 819 19.44 -9.29 6.65
C ALA A 819 20.58 -8.81 5.73
N THR A 820 21.69 -9.53 5.71
CA THR A 820 22.81 -9.28 4.79
C THR A 820 22.34 -9.15 3.34
N GLY A 821 22.89 -8.16 2.63
CA GLY A 821 22.52 -7.81 1.26
C GLY A 821 21.32 -6.87 1.14
N ARG A 822 20.62 -6.53 2.24
CA ARG A 822 19.51 -5.58 2.21
C ARG A 822 19.97 -4.16 1.92
N GLN A 823 19.34 -3.53 0.92
CA GLN A 823 19.52 -2.10 0.66
C GLN A 823 18.72 -1.28 1.69
N VAL A 824 19.34 -0.22 2.20
CA VAL A 824 18.79 0.68 3.22
C VAL A 824 19.17 2.12 2.87
N TYR A 825 18.49 3.10 3.47
CA TYR A 825 18.78 4.52 3.26
C TYR A 825 19.06 5.16 4.61
N ALA A 826 20.09 6.00 4.68
CA ALA A 826 20.39 6.74 5.89
C ALA A 826 20.69 8.21 5.59
N ALA A 827 20.28 9.13 6.47
CA ALA A 827 20.79 10.49 6.43
C ALA A 827 22.31 10.50 6.68
N ARG A 828 22.97 11.60 6.31
CA ARG A 828 24.39 11.81 6.60
C ARG A 828 24.62 11.85 8.12
N PRO A 829 25.83 11.50 8.61
CA PRO A 829 26.13 11.58 10.03
C PRO A 829 25.91 12.98 10.59
N ILE A 830 25.22 13.07 11.72
CA ILE A 830 25.03 14.30 12.50
C ILE A 830 25.60 14.04 13.89
N ASN A 831 26.29 15.03 14.47
CA ASN A 831 26.85 14.90 15.81
C ASN A 831 26.39 16.04 16.72
N HIS A 832 25.54 15.71 17.69
CA HIS A 832 25.13 16.59 18.78
C HIS A 832 25.79 16.24 20.11
N PHE A 833 26.57 15.16 20.15
CA PHE A 833 27.22 14.62 21.33
C PHE A 833 28.74 14.64 21.15
N LEU A 834 29.25 15.83 20.82
CA LEU A 834 30.65 16.04 20.46
C LEU A 834 31.58 15.82 21.65
N LEU A 835 32.63 15.04 21.43
CA LEU A 835 33.72 14.91 22.40
C LEU A 835 34.60 16.18 22.40
N VAL A 836 34.60 16.90 23.52
CA VAL A 836 35.41 18.11 23.74
C VAL A 836 36.90 17.77 23.69
N PRO A 837 37.70 18.45 22.84
CA PRO A 837 39.14 18.26 22.77
C PRO A 837 39.85 18.93 23.95
N GLY A 838 40.99 18.37 24.39
CA GLY A 838 41.85 19.00 25.39
C GLY A 838 41.38 18.87 26.84
N ALA A 839 40.42 18.00 27.14
CA ALA A 839 40.03 17.65 28.51
C ALA A 839 41.22 17.09 29.31
N ALA A 840 41.30 17.40 30.60
CA ALA A 840 42.32 16.85 31.51
C ALA A 840 42.05 15.36 31.79
N SER A 841 40.77 14.99 31.97
CA SER A 841 40.30 13.62 31.99
C SER A 841 38.82 13.53 31.62
N VAL A 842 38.34 12.34 31.25
CA VAL A 842 36.94 12.11 30.84
C VAL A 842 36.32 10.90 31.53
N THR A 843 35.11 11.07 32.07
CA THR A 843 34.30 9.96 32.59
C THR A 843 33.15 9.65 31.62
N LEU A 844 33.17 8.46 31.01
CA LEU A 844 32.11 7.97 30.12
C LEU A 844 31.15 7.06 30.90
N MET A 845 29.86 7.38 30.88
CA MET A 845 28.81 6.73 31.67
C MET A 845 27.73 6.14 30.75
N ALA A 846 27.81 4.83 30.49
CA ALA A 846 26.89 4.11 29.61
C ALA A 846 25.84 3.31 30.41
N GLY A 847 24.56 3.51 30.10
CA GLY A 847 23.45 2.69 30.59
C GLY A 847 22.81 1.87 29.47
N GLY A 848 22.91 0.54 29.52
CA GLY A 848 22.32 -0.35 28.52
C GLY A 848 22.82 -0.05 27.09
N ILE A 849 21.92 0.12 26.13
CA ILE A 849 22.32 0.42 24.74
C ILE A 849 23.02 1.78 24.59
N GLY A 850 23.01 2.66 25.59
CA GLY A 850 23.79 3.91 25.62
C GLY A 850 25.32 3.72 25.56
N ILE A 851 25.81 2.48 25.56
CA ILE A 851 27.21 2.15 25.26
C ILE A 851 27.63 2.51 23.83
N THR A 852 26.68 2.59 22.89
CA THR A 852 26.95 2.77 21.46
C THR A 852 27.77 4.03 21.10
N PRO A 853 27.41 5.25 21.54
CA PRO A 853 28.25 6.44 21.29
C PRO A 853 29.55 6.45 22.11
N MET A 854 29.61 5.70 23.22
CA MET A 854 30.76 5.72 24.14
C MET A 854 31.96 4.94 23.62
N ILE A 855 31.73 3.88 22.83
CA ILE A 855 32.79 3.06 22.23
C ILE A 855 33.73 3.92 21.34
N PRO A 856 33.24 4.67 20.32
CA PRO A 856 34.12 5.50 19.52
C PRO A 856 34.75 6.66 20.31
N MET A 857 34.09 7.16 21.36
CA MET A 857 34.70 8.17 22.26
C MET A 857 35.89 7.59 23.02
N ALA A 858 35.75 6.39 23.59
CA ALA A 858 36.84 5.70 24.29
C ALA A 858 38.03 5.43 23.35
N HIS A 859 37.77 5.01 22.11
CA HIS A 859 38.83 4.88 21.10
C HIS A 859 39.53 6.20 20.81
N ALA A 860 38.79 7.29 20.64
CA ALA A 860 39.36 8.61 20.37
C ALA A 860 40.20 9.14 21.55
N LEU A 861 39.71 9.00 22.78
CA LEU A 861 40.43 9.39 24.01
C LEU A 861 41.72 8.58 24.17
N HIS A 862 41.66 7.27 23.94
CA HIS A 862 42.83 6.41 23.97
C HIS A 862 43.87 6.82 22.92
N ARG A 863 43.45 7.05 21.66
CA ARG A 863 44.36 7.52 20.59
C ARG A 863 44.98 8.89 20.91
N ALA A 864 44.25 9.77 21.56
CA ALA A 864 44.72 11.08 21.99
C ALA A 864 45.58 11.04 23.27
N GLY A 865 45.68 9.89 23.94
CA GLY A 865 46.36 9.77 25.24
C GLY A 865 45.67 10.51 26.38
N THR A 866 44.38 10.87 26.22
CA THR A 866 43.59 11.55 27.25
C THR A 866 43.14 10.53 28.31
N PRO A 867 43.45 10.73 29.60
CA PRO A 867 42.99 9.84 30.67
C PRO A 867 41.46 9.74 30.69
N PHE A 868 40.90 8.53 30.78
CA PHE A 868 39.46 8.35 30.86
C PHE A 868 39.06 7.09 31.62
N THR A 869 37.81 7.03 32.07
CA THR A 869 37.19 5.79 32.61
C THR A 869 35.84 5.58 31.95
N LEU A 870 35.59 4.35 31.47
CA LEU A 870 34.30 3.95 30.92
C LEU A 870 33.54 3.08 31.92
N ARG A 871 32.42 3.59 32.43
CA ARG A 871 31.53 2.87 33.34
C ARG A 871 30.31 2.39 32.57
N TYR A 872 30.17 1.08 32.41
CA TYR A 872 29.08 0.47 31.67
C TYR A 872 28.14 -0.29 32.60
N SER A 873 26.93 0.22 32.73
CA SER A 873 25.89 -0.28 33.63
C SER A 873 24.78 -0.99 32.85
N GLY A 874 24.29 -2.11 33.36
CA GLY A 874 23.19 -2.85 32.77
C GLY A 874 22.44 -3.74 33.76
N ARG A 875 21.29 -4.27 33.33
CA ARG A 875 20.47 -5.14 34.19
C ARG A 875 21.12 -6.51 34.37
N SER A 876 21.33 -7.22 33.25
CA SER A 876 21.93 -8.55 33.21
C SER A 876 23.03 -8.59 32.15
N ARG A 877 24.03 -9.46 32.37
CA ARG A 877 25.13 -9.66 31.41
C ARG A 877 24.63 -10.07 30.03
N ALA A 878 23.59 -10.91 29.97
CA ALA A 878 22.98 -11.38 28.72
C ALA A 878 22.31 -10.28 27.89
N LYS A 879 21.96 -9.13 28.49
CA LYS A 879 21.31 -7.98 27.83
C LYS A 879 22.27 -6.81 27.59
N MET A 880 23.55 -6.97 27.90
CA MET A 880 24.59 -5.97 27.69
C MET A 880 25.38 -6.32 26.44
N GLY A 881 25.17 -5.55 25.36
CA GLY A 881 25.94 -5.71 24.11
C GLY A 881 27.39 -5.24 24.26
N PHE A 882 28.25 -5.63 23.31
CA PHE A 882 29.63 -5.18 23.14
C PHE A 882 30.63 -5.59 24.23
N ILE A 883 30.24 -6.39 25.24
CA ILE A 883 31.17 -6.82 26.31
C ILE A 883 32.45 -7.47 25.76
N PRO A 884 32.39 -8.46 24.83
CA PRO A 884 33.60 -9.07 24.28
C PRO A 884 34.50 -8.06 23.56
N GLU A 885 33.91 -7.10 22.85
CA GLU A 885 34.64 -6.02 22.16
C GLU A 885 35.34 -5.09 23.17
N LEU A 886 34.65 -4.68 24.22
CA LEU A 886 35.21 -3.86 25.30
C LEU A 886 36.38 -4.56 26.01
N GLN A 887 36.30 -5.88 26.19
CA GLN A 887 37.37 -6.68 26.80
C GLN A 887 38.58 -6.87 25.90
N ALA A 888 38.38 -6.85 24.58
CA ALA A 888 39.44 -6.96 23.58
C ALA A 888 40.08 -5.60 23.22
N ALA A 889 39.48 -4.49 23.64
CA ALA A 889 39.96 -3.15 23.33
C ALA A 889 41.33 -2.87 24.00
N PRO A 890 42.21 -2.06 23.38
CA PRO A 890 43.51 -1.70 23.96
C PRO A 890 43.41 -0.87 25.24
N TRP A 891 42.21 -0.40 25.57
CA TRP A 891 41.85 0.37 26.76
C TRP A 891 40.91 -0.41 27.71
N ALA A 892 40.87 -1.74 27.62
CA ALA A 892 40.01 -2.59 28.44
C ALA A 892 40.21 -2.37 29.96
N ASP A 893 41.41 -1.97 30.37
CA ASP A 893 41.76 -1.62 31.75
C ASP A 893 41.06 -0.35 32.26
N GLN A 894 40.52 0.49 31.36
CA GLN A 894 39.72 1.67 31.68
C GLN A 894 38.22 1.36 31.84
N VAL A 895 37.79 0.12 31.59
CA VAL A 895 36.38 -0.28 31.64
C VAL A 895 35.98 -0.78 33.03
N ARG A 896 34.83 -0.33 33.54
CA ARG A 896 34.22 -0.77 34.79
C ARG A 896 32.78 -1.21 34.52
N LEU A 897 32.51 -2.52 34.69
CA LEU A 897 31.18 -3.08 34.48
C LEU A 897 30.37 -3.04 35.79
N HIS A 898 29.11 -2.60 35.70
CA HIS A 898 28.17 -2.57 36.82
C HIS A 898 26.90 -3.33 36.43
N ILE A 899 26.82 -4.62 36.82
CA ILE A 899 25.74 -5.52 36.40
C ILE A 899 24.77 -5.74 37.54
N SER A 900 23.51 -5.38 37.31
CA SER A 900 22.55 -5.23 38.38
C SER A 900 22.19 -6.53 39.08
N ASP A 901 22.00 -7.58 38.29
CA ASP A 901 21.64 -8.92 38.75
C ASP A 901 22.83 -9.63 39.45
N GLU A 902 24.06 -9.14 39.24
CA GLU A 902 25.27 -9.61 39.91
C GLU A 902 25.58 -8.79 41.19
N GLY A 903 24.65 -7.95 41.64
CA GLY A 903 24.83 -7.06 42.79
C GLY A 903 25.67 -5.81 42.50
N GLY A 904 26.13 -5.64 41.26
CA GLY A 904 26.90 -4.47 40.84
C GLY A 904 26.01 -3.24 40.65
N ARG A 905 26.41 -2.11 41.24
CA ARG A 905 25.90 -0.76 40.93
C ARG A 905 27.07 0.20 40.88
N VAL A 906 26.94 1.26 40.10
CA VAL A 906 27.90 2.36 40.17
C VAL A 906 27.60 3.15 41.45
N ASP A 907 28.60 3.31 42.30
CA ASP A 907 28.53 4.25 43.40
C ASP A 907 28.99 5.60 42.86
N PHE A 908 28.03 6.46 42.50
CA PHE A 908 28.32 7.74 41.89
C PHE A 908 29.17 8.66 42.79
N LYS A 909 29.07 8.52 44.12
CA LYS A 909 29.80 9.37 45.06
C LYS A 909 31.31 9.09 45.06
N THR A 910 31.69 7.83 44.86
CA THR A 910 33.09 7.44 44.73
C THR A 910 33.57 7.48 43.29
N ALA A 911 32.65 7.33 42.32
CA ALA A 911 32.97 7.32 40.90
C ALA A 911 33.20 8.71 40.29
N LEU A 912 32.66 9.78 40.89
CA LEU A 912 32.72 11.14 40.36
C LEU A 912 33.37 12.08 41.39
N GLN A 913 34.51 12.65 41.03
CA GLN A 913 35.25 13.61 41.84
C GLN A 913 35.83 14.64 40.88
N TYR A 914 35.26 15.84 40.85
CA TYR A 914 35.66 16.85 39.87
C TYR A 914 37.13 17.25 40.04
N THR A 915 37.86 17.20 38.94
CA THR A 915 39.15 17.87 38.78
C THR A 915 39.05 18.95 37.69
N GLU A 916 39.90 19.98 37.76
CA GLU A 916 39.85 21.08 36.79
C GLU A 916 39.95 20.55 35.35
N ASN A 917 39.05 21.01 34.48
CA ASN A 917 38.95 20.59 33.07
C ASN A 917 38.62 19.09 32.87
N GLU A 918 37.96 18.45 33.84
CA GLU A 918 37.37 17.11 33.69
C GLU A 918 35.96 17.18 33.11
N HIS A 919 35.65 16.27 32.17
CA HIS A 919 34.34 16.18 31.53
C HIS A 919 33.64 14.85 31.81
N ILE A 920 32.31 14.87 31.90
CA ILE A 920 31.47 13.68 32.00
C ILE A 920 30.52 13.58 30.80
N TYR A 921 30.43 12.39 30.22
CA TYR A 921 29.52 12.06 29.12
C TYR A 921 28.60 10.94 29.58
N THR A 922 27.29 11.09 29.45
CA THR A 922 26.33 10.03 29.78
C THR A 922 25.30 9.77 28.69
N CYS A 923 24.98 8.49 28.50
CA CYS A 923 23.92 8.05 27.60
C CYS A 923 23.27 6.77 28.16
N GLY A 924 21.94 6.70 28.17
CA GLY A 924 21.20 5.56 28.71
C GLY A 924 19.72 5.86 28.91
N SER A 925 19.08 5.21 29.88
CA SER A 925 17.72 5.57 30.28
C SER A 925 17.70 6.94 30.97
N GLY A 926 16.60 7.68 30.86
CA GLY A 926 16.45 9.01 31.50
C GLY A 926 16.83 8.99 32.98
N VAL A 927 16.29 8.02 33.73
CA VAL A 927 16.59 7.81 35.16
C VAL A 927 18.09 7.62 35.42
N TYR A 928 18.79 6.86 34.58
CA TYR A 928 20.23 6.61 34.75
C TYR A 928 21.05 7.89 34.51
N MET A 929 20.72 8.62 33.43
CA MET A 929 21.43 9.84 33.05
C MET A 929 21.18 10.97 34.05
N GLU A 930 19.94 11.14 34.53
CA GLU A 930 19.60 12.11 35.57
C GLU A 930 20.36 11.82 36.86
N ALA A 931 20.45 10.56 37.28
CA ALA A 931 21.22 10.19 38.46
C ALA A 931 22.73 10.49 38.29
N ALA A 932 23.30 10.18 37.11
CA ALA A 932 24.69 10.49 36.81
C ALA A 932 24.96 12.01 36.80
N MET A 933 24.09 12.79 36.17
CA MET A 933 24.20 14.24 36.07
C MET A 933 24.01 14.93 37.41
N GLN A 934 23.03 14.50 38.21
CA GLN A 934 22.85 15.04 39.56
C GLN A 934 24.05 14.75 40.45
N ALA A 935 24.63 13.54 40.35
CA ALA A 935 25.82 13.20 41.11
C ALA A 935 27.04 14.01 40.67
N ALA A 936 27.23 14.24 39.37
CA ALA A 936 28.29 15.11 38.85
C ALA A 936 28.14 16.56 39.34
N ARG A 937 26.93 17.13 39.30
CA ARG A 937 26.66 18.45 39.88
C ARG A 937 27.00 18.52 41.36
N ASN A 938 26.60 17.50 42.13
CA ASN A 938 26.92 17.41 43.55
C ASN A 938 28.44 17.27 43.82
N ALA A 939 29.19 16.73 42.85
CA ALA A 939 30.65 16.61 42.89
C ALA A 939 31.39 17.86 42.40
N GLY A 940 30.68 18.91 41.95
CA GLY A 940 31.25 20.21 41.60
C GLY A 940 31.60 20.41 40.12
N TYR A 941 31.16 19.54 39.22
CA TYR A 941 31.36 19.73 37.78
C TYR A 941 30.60 20.99 37.29
N PRO A 942 31.23 21.88 36.52
CA PRO A 942 30.54 23.00 35.88
C PRO A 942 29.64 22.50 34.73
N GLU A 943 28.60 23.26 34.36
CA GLU A 943 27.61 22.80 33.38
C GLU A 943 28.19 22.54 31.97
N ASP A 944 29.27 23.23 31.58
CA ASP A 944 29.99 22.98 30.32
C ASP A 944 30.84 21.69 30.33
N ALA A 945 31.04 21.10 31.51
CA ALA A 945 31.64 19.78 31.68
C ALA A 945 30.62 18.63 31.64
N LEU A 946 29.31 18.92 31.64
CA LEU A 946 28.23 17.94 31.69
C LEU A 946 27.63 17.69 30.30
N HIS A 947 27.89 16.52 29.74
CA HIS A 947 27.44 16.14 28.39
C HIS A 947 26.49 14.95 28.45
N LEU A 948 25.34 15.02 27.79
CA LEU A 948 24.38 13.91 27.71
C LEU A 948 23.68 13.80 26.35
N GLU A 949 23.29 12.58 25.97
CA GLU A 949 22.48 12.30 24.78
C GLU A 949 21.26 11.47 25.17
N TYR A 950 20.07 11.90 24.75
CA TYR A 950 18.82 11.17 24.96
C TYR A 950 18.46 10.33 23.74
N PHE A 951 18.22 9.03 23.94
CA PHE A 951 17.66 8.14 22.91
C PHE A 951 16.12 8.21 22.82
N ALA A 952 15.47 8.63 23.90
CA ALA A 952 14.03 8.81 23.98
C ALA A 952 13.70 10.09 24.78
N VAL A 953 12.55 10.70 24.50
CA VAL A 953 12.09 11.89 25.23
C VAL A 953 11.86 11.51 26.69
N PRO A 954 12.45 12.24 27.65
CA PRO A 954 12.11 12.08 29.06
C PRO A 954 10.61 12.30 29.31
N GLU A 955 10.02 11.52 30.21
CA GLU A 955 8.66 11.78 30.71
C GLU A 955 8.70 13.00 31.63
N VAL A 956 8.21 14.14 31.13
CA VAL A 956 8.10 15.39 31.91
C VAL A 956 6.62 15.78 31.99
N GLU A 957 6.16 16.26 33.14
CA GLU A 957 4.80 16.81 33.27
C GLU A 957 4.61 17.96 32.27
N ALA A 958 3.56 17.85 31.45
CA ALA A 958 3.31 18.80 30.38
C ALA A 958 2.91 20.18 30.95
N ALA A 959 3.84 21.14 30.91
CA ALA A 959 3.55 22.52 31.23
C ALA A 959 2.43 23.07 30.32
N PRO A 960 1.52 23.92 30.85
CA PRO A 960 0.45 24.54 30.08
C PRO A 960 0.99 25.17 28.79
N ARG A 961 0.25 25.01 27.69
CA ARG A 961 0.59 25.63 26.40
C ARG A 961 -0.24 26.88 26.22
N THR A 962 0.43 28.02 26.03
CA THR A 962 -0.20 29.30 25.73
C THR A 962 0.14 29.73 24.30
N PRO A 963 -0.74 30.52 23.65
CA PRO A 963 -0.43 31.12 22.35
C PRO A 963 0.74 32.09 22.45
N PHE A 964 1.47 32.28 21.34
CA PHE A 964 2.54 33.28 21.20
C PHE A 964 2.77 33.65 19.73
N THR A 965 3.64 34.61 19.45
CA THR A 965 3.96 35.08 18.09
C THR A 965 5.44 34.88 17.77
N LEU A 966 5.74 34.38 16.56
CA LEU A 966 7.07 34.36 15.98
C LEU A 966 7.24 35.54 15.01
N ARG A 967 8.22 36.41 15.26
CA ARG A 967 8.63 37.46 14.33
C ARG A 967 9.81 36.99 13.51
N LEU A 968 9.66 37.00 12.19
CA LEU A 968 10.68 36.54 11.25
C LEU A 968 11.53 37.73 10.82
N SER A 969 12.76 37.81 11.32
CA SER A 969 13.61 39.00 11.11
C SER A 969 13.95 39.28 9.64
N ARG A 970 14.03 38.27 8.77
CA ARG A 970 14.39 38.47 7.36
C ARG A 970 13.21 38.93 6.53
N SER A 971 12.00 38.50 6.88
CA SER A 971 10.78 38.82 6.13
C SER A 971 9.89 39.88 6.79
N GLY A 972 10.13 40.21 8.06
CA GLY A 972 9.32 41.12 8.88
C GLY A 972 7.92 40.58 9.20
N ARG A 973 7.65 39.29 8.95
CA ARG A 973 6.32 38.67 9.16
C ARG A 973 6.15 38.23 10.61
N ASP A 974 4.97 38.49 11.16
CA ASP A 974 4.54 37.95 12.45
C ASP A 974 3.63 36.73 12.22
N ILE A 975 4.01 35.58 12.77
CA ILE A 975 3.30 34.30 12.64
C ILE A 975 2.75 33.91 14.01
N ALA A 976 1.43 33.80 14.13
CA ALA A 976 0.77 33.36 15.35
C ALA A 976 0.93 31.84 15.54
N VAL A 977 1.27 31.42 16.75
CA VAL A 977 1.37 30.01 17.16
C VAL A 977 0.30 29.72 18.20
N GLY A 978 -0.68 28.88 17.86
CA GLY A 978 -1.76 28.49 18.76
C GLY A 978 -1.29 27.65 19.96
N ALA A 979 -2.12 27.54 21.01
CA ALA A 979 -1.83 26.72 22.19
C ALA A 979 -1.72 25.22 21.87
N ASP A 980 -2.51 24.74 20.92
CA ASP A 980 -2.56 23.37 20.41
C ASP A 980 -1.61 23.12 19.23
N GLN A 981 -0.86 24.15 18.80
CA GLN A 981 0.03 24.12 17.65
C GLN A 981 1.49 24.29 18.07
N VAL A 982 2.42 23.58 17.41
CA VAL A 982 3.86 23.78 17.59
C VAL A 982 4.39 24.83 16.61
N ALA A 983 5.47 25.53 16.97
CA ALA A 983 6.01 26.64 16.19
C ALA A 983 6.39 26.22 14.75
N SER A 984 7.02 25.05 14.59
CA SER A 984 7.35 24.52 13.26
C SER A 984 6.12 24.32 12.37
N ASP A 985 5.01 23.87 12.93
CA ASP A 985 3.77 23.64 12.18
C ASP A 985 3.11 24.98 11.80
N ALA A 986 3.18 25.98 12.68
CA ALA A 986 2.71 27.33 12.40
C ALA A 986 3.52 28.00 11.28
N LEU A 987 4.85 27.87 11.31
CA LEU A 987 5.74 28.37 10.26
C LEU A 987 5.48 27.69 8.91
N ASN A 988 5.40 26.35 8.92
CA ASN A 988 5.08 25.58 7.72
C ASN A 988 3.69 25.94 7.16
N ALA A 989 2.68 26.09 8.02
CA ALA A 989 1.34 26.52 7.61
C ALA A 989 1.33 27.95 7.02
N ALA A 990 2.27 28.80 7.45
CA ALA A 990 2.49 30.13 6.92
C ALA A 990 3.41 30.17 5.68
N GLY A 991 3.79 29.02 5.12
CA GLY A 991 4.65 28.93 3.94
C GLY A 991 6.13 29.23 4.21
N VAL A 992 6.59 29.12 5.47
CA VAL A 992 8.00 29.24 5.85
C VAL A 992 8.55 27.86 6.14
N SER A 993 9.41 27.36 5.24
CA SER A 993 9.95 26.01 5.33
C SER A 993 10.89 25.87 6.53
N VAL A 994 10.59 24.91 7.40
CA VAL A 994 11.44 24.51 8.52
C VAL A 994 11.73 23.01 8.41
N ASP A 995 13.01 22.64 8.43
CA ASP A 995 13.40 21.23 8.46
C ASP A 995 13.03 20.62 9.82
N VAL A 996 12.09 19.67 9.82
CA VAL A 996 11.64 18.95 11.03
C VAL A 996 11.81 17.45 10.80
N LYS A 997 12.36 16.75 11.79
CA LYS A 997 12.63 15.31 11.70
C LYS A 997 12.01 14.48 12.81
N CYS A 998 12.40 14.68 14.07
CA CYS A 998 11.86 13.87 15.18
C CYS A 998 10.49 14.35 15.65
N SER A 999 10.19 15.66 15.53
CA SER A 999 9.04 16.34 16.15
C SER A 999 8.92 16.15 17.67
N ASP A 1000 9.98 15.64 18.30
CA ASP A 1000 10.02 15.18 19.69
C ASP A 1000 11.06 15.98 20.50
N GLY A 1001 11.72 16.99 19.89
CA GLY A 1001 12.73 17.82 20.56
C GLY A 1001 14.10 17.15 20.80
N LEU A 1002 14.38 16.03 20.14
CA LEU A 1002 15.57 15.21 20.38
C LEU A 1002 16.69 15.35 19.34
N CYS A 1003 16.37 15.72 18.11
CA CYS A 1003 17.30 15.58 16.99
C CYS A 1003 17.94 16.89 16.51
N GLY A 1004 17.60 18.04 17.10
CA GLY A 1004 18.21 19.34 16.76
C GLY A 1004 17.92 19.92 15.36
N VAL A 1005 17.41 19.15 14.40
CA VAL A 1005 17.23 19.57 12.99
C VAL A 1005 16.43 20.87 12.83
N CYS A 1006 15.37 21.07 13.60
CA CYS A 1006 14.55 22.30 13.55
C CYS A 1006 15.09 23.44 14.42
N SER A 1007 16.39 23.45 14.71
CA SER A 1007 17.04 24.52 15.46
C SER A 1007 17.04 25.81 14.64
N CYS A 1008 16.66 26.92 15.27
CA CYS A 1008 16.64 28.24 14.66
C CYS A 1008 17.22 29.26 15.63
N LYS A 1009 18.04 30.18 15.11
CA LYS A 1009 18.65 31.23 15.90
C LYS A 1009 17.59 32.22 16.39
N VAL A 1010 17.65 32.58 17.67
CA VAL A 1010 16.79 33.57 18.32
C VAL A 1010 17.53 34.91 18.33
N ILE A 1011 16.84 35.98 17.92
CA ILE A 1011 17.34 37.35 17.89
C ILE A 1011 16.85 38.12 19.13
N ALA A 1012 15.59 37.93 19.52
CA ALA A 1012 14.98 38.56 20.69
C ALA A 1012 13.81 37.73 21.25
N GLY A 1013 13.47 37.93 22.52
CA GLY A 1013 12.37 37.22 23.20
C GLY A 1013 12.83 36.02 24.04
N ASN A 1014 12.01 35.63 25.01
CA ASN A 1014 12.32 34.56 25.96
C ASN A 1014 11.70 33.24 25.51
N VAL A 1015 12.55 32.20 25.41
CA VAL A 1015 12.14 30.88 24.95
C VAL A 1015 11.94 29.92 26.12
N ASP A 1016 10.78 29.28 26.16
CA ASP A 1016 10.47 28.11 26.98
C ASP A 1016 11.02 26.87 26.25
N HIS A 1017 12.24 26.45 26.62
CA HIS A 1017 12.93 25.32 26.02
C HIS A 1017 12.34 23.99 26.49
N ARG A 1018 11.66 23.31 25.57
CA ARG A 1018 11.07 21.98 25.78
C ARG A 1018 11.81 20.88 25.02
N ASP A 1019 12.99 21.19 24.50
CA ASP A 1019 13.88 20.26 23.83
C ASP A 1019 14.92 19.67 24.79
N PHE A 1020 15.58 18.61 24.34
CA PHE A 1020 16.60 17.90 25.09
C PHE A 1020 17.94 17.82 24.34
N VAL A 1021 18.18 18.75 23.41
CA VAL A 1021 19.34 18.71 22.50
C VAL A 1021 20.20 19.97 22.59
N LEU A 1022 19.64 21.13 22.95
CA LEU A 1022 20.40 22.36 23.12
C LEU A 1022 21.04 22.41 24.52
N SER A 1023 22.33 22.71 24.57
CA SER A 1023 23.05 23.03 25.81
C SER A 1023 22.56 24.34 26.42
N ALA A 1024 22.87 24.59 27.71
CA ALA A 1024 22.50 25.83 28.38
C ALA A 1024 23.01 27.10 27.65
N ALA A 1025 24.21 27.03 27.04
CA ALA A 1025 24.75 28.10 26.21
C ALA A 1025 23.98 28.25 24.89
N GLN A 1026 23.69 27.15 24.20
CA GLN A 1026 22.94 27.19 22.94
C GLN A 1026 21.50 27.67 23.12
N ARG A 1027 20.87 27.38 24.26
CA ARG A 1027 19.54 27.88 24.62
C ARG A 1027 19.48 29.41 24.71
N GLN A 1028 20.61 30.09 24.94
CA GLN A 1028 20.64 31.56 24.93
C GLN A 1028 20.52 32.14 23.52
N GLU A 1029 20.84 31.36 22.47
CA GLU A 1029 20.97 31.86 21.10
C GLU A 1029 20.07 31.15 20.09
N ALA A 1030 19.44 30.03 20.44
CA ALA A 1030 18.65 29.23 19.51
C ALA A 1030 17.45 28.54 20.18
N MET A 1031 16.42 28.24 19.39
CA MET A 1031 15.24 27.48 19.81
C MET A 1031 14.99 26.28 18.90
N ILE A 1032 14.45 25.20 19.47
CA ILE A 1032 13.98 24.03 18.71
C ILE A 1032 12.50 24.19 18.38
N LEU A 1033 12.20 24.50 17.13
CA LEU A 1033 10.87 24.94 16.67
C LEU A 1033 9.75 23.89 16.83
N CYS A 1034 10.07 22.60 16.89
CA CYS A 1034 9.06 21.55 17.01
C CYS A 1034 8.50 21.34 18.43
N GLN A 1035 9.13 21.93 19.46
CA GLN A 1035 8.72 21.74 20.86
C GLN A 1035 8.77 23.03 21.68
N SER A 1036 9.77 23.88 21.47
CA SER A 1036 9.98 25.09 22.27
C SER A 1036 8.87 26.11 22.05
N ARG A 1037 8.57 26.92 23.08
CA ARG A 1037 7.50 27.94 23.08
C ARG A 1037 8.03 29.27 23.60
N ALA A 1038 7.16 30.29 23.70
CA ALA A 1038 7.45 31.48 24.48
C ALA A 1038 7.21 31.24 25.98
N VAL A 1039 8.01 31.89 26.83
CA VAL A 1039 7.81 31.89 28.29
C VAL A 1039 6.54 32.65 28.65
N GLU A 1040 6.34 33.82 28.05
CA GLU A 1040 5.18 34.67 28.30
C GLU A 1040 3.99 34.26 27.41
N PRO A 1041 2.76 34.16 27.96
CA PRO A 1041 1.55 34.10 27.16
C PRO A 1041 1.46 35.31 26.23
N ASP A 1042 1.13 35.07 24.97
CA ASP A 1042 1.09 36.09 23.90
C ASP A 1042 2.45 36.80 23.67
N GLY A 1043 3.55 36.22 24.17
CA GLY A 1043 4.90 36.73 23.97
C GLY A 1043 5.32 36.73 22.49
N VAL A 1044 6.33 37.54 22.17
CA VAL A 1044 6.91 37.60 20.82
C VAL A 1044 8.35 37.10 20.89
N ILE A 1045 8.67 36.07 20.09
CA ILE A 1045 10.04 35.62 19.86
C ILE A 1045 10.45 36.00 18.44
N GLU A 1046 11.54 36.75 18.31
CA GLU A 1046 12.15 37.09 17.03
C GLU A 1046 13.20 36.05 16.65
N ILE A 1047 13.11 35.48 15.45
CA ILE A 1047 13.99 34.42 14.97
C ILE A 1047 14.62 34.77 13.61
N ASP A 1048 15.79 34.20 13.33
CA ASP A 1048 16.59 34.42 12.11
C ASP A 1048 16.06 33.63 10.91
N LEU A 1049 14.81 33.93 10.51
CA LEU A 1049 14.14 33.38 9.33
C LEU A 1049 13.50 34.46 8.46
#